data_AF-K1M233-F1
#
_entry.id   AF-K1M233-F1
#
_cell.length_a   1.000
_cell.length_b   1.000
_cell.length_c   1.000
_cell.angle_alpha   90.00
_cell.angle_beta   90.00
_cell.angle_gamma   90.00
#
_symmetry.space_group_name_H-M   'P 1'
#
loop_
_entity.id
_entity.type
_entity.pdbx_description
1 polymer ?
#
loop_
_entity_poly.entity_id
_entity_poly.type
_entity_poly.pdbx_seq_one_letter_code
_entity_poly.pdbx_strand_id
1 'polypeptide(L)'
;MKKFFLFNSILCLMVFSCNLDTEEGQLIDQNGNNDAITEEESPQGELLNVGNQNMRFSIFEVVSIDISGEQFSEGIEEGTLSDGSKLDLFLSQGNLSFVVPKLNQGKYTLQFSQSSRLFDLEFEVKPHDLKEDPKTYLQRMEVVSKASFDALESNITFLSKEDQTKLAQDIQSLKMFSEEQWAKAALLTEEELVDLAFFVEANREWIEELNNAVNELIASNFNSRLESNGVSNYEQRAYEISKAFVKSIIIVVGKIPTILASTGTGFLAGGPLGAAVGLGISLGYLLPDILNVFSTLDRFGDEILVVKDSELGVSFKADYVFENDESNELILNREYRTLYAGDKNSTYPFIQELISNTDQLFESWNKLKSKLMVEIGYESRNFSELPSFTNKNLRVHSDHLSVSGISNAKVSSSEKKEAGKFFITFSTTEKEPQDFEFSIVYNNQFFDKTEKKVSAKLEVEEEIVGCEGAEIFIDPRDGTVYNIIEIGSQCWFAENLNFSGDIPEVQDGDAWRGLSTPAWCHYENDASNGVIYGKLYNYFAVESGDLCPEGWHVPTDQEWGILTDYLGGRSIAGGKMKSVSGWEEPNREATNESGFTALPASSRNGVWGNFPVPIGFGTTWWATNPSPNWGRGVNSDFGDLYLYFGDLSNFKRNGFSCRCIKDQ
;
A
#
# COMPACT_ATOMS: atom_id res chain seq x y z
N MET A 1 -16.08 -31.76 -35.16
CA MET A 1 -16.66 -33.02 -35.69
C MET A 1 -15.58 -33.80 -36.43
N LYS A 2 -15.25 -35.01 -35.97
CA LYS A 2 -14.28 -36.00 -36.51
C LYS A 2 -12.77 -35.63 -36.50
N LYS A 3 -12.15 -35.61 -35.31
CA LYS A 3 -10.76 -36.09 -35.06
C LYS A 3 -10.35 -36.17 -33.58
N PHE A 4 -11.30 -36.38 -32.66
CA PHE A 4 -11.04 -36.41 -31.20
C PHE A 4 -11.55 -37.70 -30.50
N PHE A 5 -11.74 -38.79 -31.25
CA PHE A 5 -12.34 -40.04 -30.74
C PHE A 5 -11.49 -41.28 -31.07
N LEU A 6 -10.17 -41.19 -30.83
CA LEU A 6 -9.27 -42.32 -31.02
C LEU A 6 -8.11 -42.29 -30.01
N PHE A 7 -8.45 -42.22 -28.72
CA PHE A 7 -7.51 -42.59 -27.65
C PHE A 7 -8.16 -43.29 -26.44
N ASN A 8 -9.46 -43.62 -26.50
CA ASN A 8 -10.20 -44.31 -25.43
C ASN A 8 -10.68 -45.72 -25.81
N SER A 9 -9.87 -46.50 -26.53
CA SER A 9 -10.29 -47.85 -26.95
C SER A 9 -9.20 -48.93 -26.98
N ILE A 10 -8.06 -48.74 -26.29
CA ILE A 10 -6.99 -49.77 -26.20
C ILE A 10 -6.59 -50.02 -24.73
N LEU A 11 -7.54 -49.95 -23.80
CA LEU A 11 -7.35 -50.49 -22.45
C LEU A 11 -8.61 -51.23 -21.99
N CYS A 12 -9.07 -52.16 -22.81
CA CYS A 12 -10.14 -53.09 -22.47
C CYS A 12 -9.84 -54.42 -23.17
N LEU A 13 -8.80 -55.11 -22.72
CA LEU A 13 -8.47 -56.52 -23.02
C LEU A 13 -7.14 -56.88 -22.33
N MET A 14 -7.20 -57.19 -21.04
CA MET A 14 -6.37 -58.19 -20.36
C MET A 14 -7.02 -58.50 -19.00
N VAL A 15 -8.14 -59.22 -19.06
CA VAL A 15 -8.63 -60.02 -17.95
C VAL A 15 -8.04 -61.41 -18.14
N PHE A 16 -7.09 -61.80 -17.29
CA PHE A 16 -6.72 -63.19 -17.07
C PHE A 16 -6.41 -63.40 -15.58
N SER A 17 -7.43 -63.90 -14.87
CA SER A 17 -7.39 -64.95 -13.84
C SER A 17 -6.15 -65.11 -12.95
N CYS A 18 -6.35 -64.97 -11.64
CA CYS A 18 -5.95 -65.99 -10.68
C CYS A 18 -7.12 -66.28 -9.73
N ASN A 19 -7.76 -67.43 -9.95
CA ASN A 19 -8.53 -68.13 -8.94
C ASN A 19 -7.59 -68.60 -7.84
N LEU A 20 -7.98 -68.44 -6.58
CA LEU A 20 -7.68 -69.44 -5.56
C LEU A 20 -8.99 -69.76 -4.83
N ASP A 21 -9.49 -70.95 -5.13
CA ASP A 21 -10.60 -71.61 -4.47
C ASP A 21 -10.33 -71.77 -2.97
N THR A 22 -11.37 -71.56 -2.17
CA THR A 22 -11.42 -71.94 -0.76
C THR A 22 -11.94 -73.38 -0.70
N GLU A 23 -11.08 -74.33 -0.33
CA GLU A 23 -11.52 -75.65 0.14
C GLU A 23 -11.24 -75.79 1.64
N GLU A 24 -12.32 -76.04 2.39
CA GLU A 24 -12.31 -76.47 3.77
C GLU A 24 -11.59 -77.83 3.92
N GLY A 25 -10.76 -77.95 4.94
CA GLY A 25 -10.19 -79.22 5.37
C GLY A 25 -9.96 -79.24 6.88
N GLN A 26 -10.98 -79.67 7.64
CA GLN A 26 -10.80 -80.10 9.03
C GLN A 26 -9.84 -81.30 9.08
N LEU A 27 -8.78 -81.20 9.88
CA LEU A 27 -8.12 -82.35 10.49
C LEU A 27 -7.85 -82.05 11.96
N ILE A 28 -8.51 -82.84 12.81
CA ILE A 28 -8.23 -82.98 14.24
C ILE A 28 -7.02 -83.90 14.37
N ASP A 29 -5.98 -83.47 15.09
CA ASP A 29 -5.05 -84.38 15.77
C ASP A 29 -4.85 -83.92 17.22
N GLN A 30 -5.18 -84.83 18.14
CA GLN A 30 -4.82 -84.78 19.53
C GLN A 30 -3.46 -85.44 19.67
N ASN A 31 -2.41 -84.68 19.99
CA ASN A 31 -1.42 -85.03 21.01
C ASN A 31 -0.35 -83.94 21.10
N GLY A 32 -0.16 -83.42 22.31
CA GLY A 32 0.78 -82.35 22.57
C GLY A 32 2.22 -82.77 22.34
N ASN A 33 2.98 -81.88 21.70
CA ASN A 33 4.31 -81.55 22.17
C ASN A 33 4.63 -80.11 21.76
N ASN A 34 4.99 -79.31 22.75
CA ASN A 34 5.54 -77.97 22.59
C ASN A 34 6.94 -78.08 21.99
N ASP A 35 7.11 -77.69 20.73
CA ASP A 35 8.39 -77.19 20.25
C ASP A 35 8.19 -75.73 19.87
N ALA A 36 8.91 -74.87 20.59
CA ALA A 36 8.95 -73.45 20.37
C ALA A 36 9.46 -73.16 18.95
N ILE A 37 8.62 -72.54 18.14
CA ILE A 37 9.09 -71.83 16.95
C ILE A 37 9.82 -70.61 17.49
N THR A 38 11.15 -70.68 17.48
CA THR A 38 12.02 -69.52 17.64
C THR A 38 11.68 -68.52 16.54
N GLU A 39 11.23 -67.32 16.92
CA GLU A 39 11.22 -66.15 16.04
C GLU A 39 12.64 -65.99 15.46
N GLU A 40 12.81 -66.24 14.16
CA GLU A 40 14.01 -65.83 13.45
C GLU A 40 14.05 -64.28 13.50
N GLU A 41 15.00 -63.71 14.25
CA GLU A 41 15.26 -62.28 14.25
C GLU A 41 15.55 -61.84 12.80
N SER A 42 14.68 -60.98 12.25
CA SER A 42 14.94 -60.31 10.97
C SER A 42 16.32 -59.64 11.03
N PRO A 43 17.17 -59.77 9.99
CA PRO A 43 18.50 -59.17 10.01
C PRO A 43 18.39 -57.67 10.29
N GLN A 44 19.06 -57.19 11.33
CA GLN A 44 18.99 -55.80 11.77
C GLN A 44 19.71 -54.88 10.76
N GLY A 45 19.00 -53.89 10.23
CA GLY A 45 19.54 -52.91 9.30
C GLY A 45 20.27 -51.76 10.02
N GLU A 46 20.92 -50.90 9.24
CA GLU A 46 21.47 -49.65 9.76
C GLU A 46 20.32 -48.65 9.96
N LEU A 47 20.18 -48.10 11.18
CA LEU A 47 19.14 -47.12 11.46
C LEU A 47 19.34 -45.88 10.57
N LEU A 48 18.30 -45.54 9.80
CA LEU A 48 18.35 -44.43 8.85
C LEU A 48 18.55 -43.11 9.60
N ASN A 49 19.58 -42.37 9.20
CA ASN A 49 19.88 -41.08 9.79
C ASN A 49 18.92 -40.01 9.27
N VAL A 50 17.77 -39.89 9.94
CA VAL A 50 16.74 -38.88 9.68
C VAL A 50 16.74 -37.83 10.77
N GLY A 51 16.47 -36.58 10.42
CA GLY A 51 16.57 -35.42 11.33
C GLY A 51 15.63 -35.48 12.55
N ASN A 52 14.59 -36.30 12.52
CA ASN A 52 13.69 -36.57 13.64
C ASN A 52 13.47 -38.08 13.80
N GLN A 53 13.86 -38.63 14.94
CA GLN A 53 13.77 -40.06 15.25
C GLN A 53 12.44 -40.46 15.93
N ASN A 54 11.58 -39.50 16.30
CA ASN A 54 10.28 -39.78 16.89
C ASN A 54 9.16 -39.50 15.88
N MET A 55 9.16 -40.28 14.79
CA MET A 55 8.20 -40.14 13.70
C MET A 55 6.86 -40.79 14.05
N ARG A 56 5.78 -40.05 13.84
CA ARG A 56 4.42 -40.52 14.14
C ARG A 56 3.49 -40.16 13.00
N PHE A 57 2.87 -41.15 12.38
CA PHE A 57 2.04 -40.97 11.19
C PHE A 57 0.63 -41.52 11.38
N SER A 58 -0.32 -40.99 10.64
CA SER A 58 -1.67 -41.54 10.51
C SER A 58 -1.68 -42.61 9.42
N ILE A 59 -2.62 -43.56 9.49
CA ILE A 59 -2.89 -44.43 8.33
C ILE A 59 -3.22 -43.56 7.12
N PHE A 60 -2.83 -44.01 5.93
CA PHE A 60 -3.02 -43.31 4.65
C PHE A 60 -2.32 -41.95 4.52
N GLU A 61 -1.53 -41.53 5.50
CA GLU A 61 -0.70 -40.33 5.40
C GLU A 61 0.37 -40.53 4.31
N VAL A 62 0.51 -39.56 3.41
CA VAL A 62 1.63 -39.52 2.47
C VAL A 62 2.83 -38.95 3.21
N VAL A 63 3.82 -39.80 3.42
CA VAL A 63 5.05 -39.46 4.15
C VAL A 63 6.14 -39.14 3.15
N SER A 64 6.87 -38.05 3.40
CA SER A 64 8.10 -37.70 2.69
C SER A 64 9.15 -37.27 3.71
N ILE A 65 10.28 -37.96 3.73
CA ILE A 65 11.34 -37.83 4.72
C ILE A 65 12.60 -37.39 4.00
N ASP A 66 13.19 -36.28 4.46
CA ASP A 66 14.50 -35.84 3.99
C ASP A 66 15.58 -36.85 4.44
N ILE A 67 16.23 -37.44 3.45
CA ILE A 67 17.33 -38.40 3.53
C ILE A 67 18.55 -37.88 2.77
N SER A 68 18.64 -36.57 2.50
CA SER A 68 19.72 -35.94 1.73
C SER A 68 21.11 -36.11 2.35
N GLY A 69 21.19 -36.48 3.63
CA GLY A 69 22.42 -36.90 4.30
C GLY A 69 22.98 -38.24 3.81
N GLU A 70 22.19 -39.02 3.07
CA GLU A 70 22.54 -40.31 2.50
C GLU A 70 22.52 -40.25 0.97
N GLN A 71 23.46 -40.96 0.33
CA GLN A 71 23.57 -41.01 -1.13
C GLN A 71 22.72 -42.16 -1.67
N PHE A 72 21.43 -41.91 -1.85
CA PHE A 72 20.49 -42.87 -2.40
C PHE A 72 20.31 -42.73 -3.93
N SER A 73 20.35 -43.84 -4.67
CA SER A 73 19.88 -43.90 -6.06
C SER A 73 18.40 -43.56 -6.15
N GLU A 74 17.99 -42.81 -7.19
CA GLU A 74 16.58 -42.54 -7.44
C GLU A 74 15.87 -43.79 -7.99
N GLY A 75 14.63 -44.01 -7.57
CA GLY A 75 13.85 -45.16 -8.01
C GLY A 75 12.73 -45.56 -7.05
N ILE A 76 12.12 -46.70 -7.36
CA ILE A 76 11.17 -47.38 -6.48
C ILE A 76 11.92 -48.56 -5.87
N GLU A 77 11.89 -48.65 -4.54
CA GLU A 77 12.40 -49.78 -3.77
C GLU A 77 11.23 -50.45 -3.03
N GLU A 78 11.34 -51.74 -2.76
CA GLU A 78 10.37 -52.44 -1.92
C GLU A 78 10.87 -52.43 -0.46
N GLY A 79 10.04 -51.91 0.44
CA GLY A 79 10.24 -51.97 1.87
C GLY A 79 9.37 -53.03 2.53
N THR A 80 9.83 -53.58 3.65
CA THR A 80 9.08 -54.55 4.46
C THR A 80 8.91 -54.00 5.88
N LEU A 81 7.68 -53.99 6.37
CA LEU A 81 7.35 -53.62 7.74
C LEU A 81 7.60 -54.79 8.69
N SER A 82 7.75 -54.47 9.98
CA SER A 82 7.91 -55.44 11.06
C SER A 82 6.74 -56.43 11.22
N ASP A 83 5.58 -56.16 10.64
CA ASP A 83 4.44 -57.11 10.58
C ASP A 83 4.40 -57.95 9.29
N GLY A 84 5.41 -57.81 8.43
CA GLY A 84 5.55 -58.51 7.15
C GLY A 84 4.88 -57.79 5.98
N SER A 85 4.17 -56.69 6.19
CA SER A 85 3.54 -55.91 5.11
C SER A 85 4.60 -55.29 4.20
N LYS A 86 4.33 -55.30 2.89
CA LYS A 86 5.22 -54.71 1.89
C LYS A 86 4.76 -53.31 1.51
N LEU A 87 5.71 -52.43 1.21
CA LEU A 87 5.49 -51.04 0.86
C LEU A 87 6.37 -50.63 -0.31
N ASP A 88 5.79 -49.91 -1.26
CA ASP A 88 6.58 -49.23 -2.28
C ASP A 88 7.17 -47.94 -1.69
N LEU A 89 8.49 -47.85 -1.76
CA LEU A 89 9.28 -46.72 -1.30
C LEU A 89 9.81 -45.94 -2.48
N PHE A 90 9.53 -44.65 -2.50
CA PHE A 90 9.98 -43.75 -3.56
C PHE A 90 11.16 -42.93 -3.10
N LEU A 91 12.32 -43.15 -3.72
CA LEU A 91 13.52 -42.36 -3.49
C LEU A 91 13.71 -41.37 -4.64
N SER A 92 13.71 -40.08 -4.31
CA SER A 92 13.94 -39.02 -5.29
C SER A 92 14.50 -37.78 -4.64
N GLN A 93 15.57 -37.23 -5.21
CA GLN A 93 16.17 -35.95 -4.80
C GLN A 93 16.44 -35.83 -3.30
N GLY A 94 16.96 -36.89 -2.70
CA GLY A 94 17.26 -36.91 -1.26
C GLY A 94 16.01 -37.00 -0.38
N ASN A 95 14.87 -37.46 -0.89
CA ASN A 95 13.69 -37.77 -0.09
C ASN A 95 13.30 -39.25 -0.22
N LEU A 96 12.94 -39.88 0.90
CA LEU A 96 12.32 -41.19 0.99
C LEU A 96 10.84 -40.97 1.25
N SER A 97 9.98 -41.49 0.39
CA SER A 97 8.54 -41.25 0.51
C SER A 97 7.73 -42.52 0.33
N PHE A 98 6.64 -42.63 1.08
CA PHE A 98 5.73 -43.78 1.06
C PHE A 98 4.37 -43.37 1.61
N VAL A 99 3.35 -44.21 1.40
CA VAL A 99 2.05 -44.01 2.04
C VAL A 99 1.90 -45.01 3.16
N VAL A 100 1.51 -44.53 4.34
CA VAL A 100 1.26 -45.43 5.48
C VAL A 100 0.07 -46.32 5.12
N PRO A 101 0.21 -47.66 5.16
CA PRO A 101 -0.91 -48.54 4.82
C PRO A 101 -1.93 -48.56 5.96
N LYS A 102 -3.04 -49.28 5.76
CA LYS A 102 -4.06 -49.49 6.80
C LYS A 102 -3.51 -50.40 7.90
N LEU A 103 -2.83 -49.79 8.87
CA LEU A 103 -2.16 -50.46 9.99
C LEU A 103 -2.91 -50.25 11.30
N ASN A 104 -2.68 -51.16 12.24
CA ASN A 104 -3.13 -50.97 13.62
C ASN A 104 -2.25 -49.91 14.32
N GLN A 105 -2.77 -49.30 15.38
CA GLN A 105 -1.95 -48.42 16.22
C GLN A 105 -0.77 -49.20 16.81
N GLY A 106 0.44 -48.67 16.68
CA GLY A 106 1.64 -49.33 17.20
C GLY A 106 2.93 -48.78 16.63
N LYS A 107 4.05 -49.36 17.07
CA LYS A 107 5.38 -49.07 16.52
C LYS A 107 5.69 -50.04 15.40
N TYR A 108 6.29 -49.52 14.35
CA TYR A 108 6.69 -50.27 13.17
C TYR A 108 8.12 -49.94 12.79
N THR A 109 8.85 -50.95 12.33
CA THR A 109 10.15 -50.79 11.67
C THR A 109 9.95 -51.09 10.19
N LEU A 110 10.24 -50.10 9.34
CA LEU A 110 10.30 -50.26 7.88
C LEU A 110 11.75 -50.56 7.49
N GLN A 111 11.95 -51.72 6.90
CA GLN A 111 13.26 -52.15 6.41
C GLN A 111 13.29 -52.12 4.89
N PHE A 112 14.36 -51.58 4.31
CA PHE A 112 14.59 -51.61 2.87
C PHE A 112 16.07 -51.68 2.55
N SER A 113 16.39 -52.15 1.34
CA SER A 113 17.78 -52.26 0.90
C SER A 113 18.09 -51.25 -0.19
N GLN A 114 19.25 -50.62 -0.13
CA GLN A 114 19.79 -49.90 -1.28
C GLN A 114 21.30 -50.10 -1.41
N SER A 115 21.78 -50.29 -2.64
CA SER A 115 23.20 -50.52 -2.93
C SER A 115 23.81 -51.63 -2.07
N SER A 116 23.03 -52.70 -1.82
CA SER A 116 23.38 -53.84 -0.95
C SER A 116 23.59 -53.52 0.54
N ARG A 117 23.17 -52.34 1.01
CA ARG A 117 23.05 -51.99 2.43
C ARG A 117 21.58 -52.09 2.85
N LEU A 118 21.35 -52.54 4.08
CA LEU A 118 20.02 -52.66 4.67
C LEU A 118 19.80 -51.49 5.62
N PHE A 119 18.65 -50.82 5.51
CA PHE A 119 18.31 -49.65 6.31
C PHE A 119 17.01 -49.88 7.06
N ASP A 120 16.96 -49.41 8.30
CA ASP A 120 15.78 -49.47 9.16
C ASP A 120 15.24 -48.06 9.43
N LEU A 121 13.93 -47.87 9.30
CA LEU A 121 13.21 -46.65 9.64
C LEU A 121 12.13 -46.96 10.68
N GLU A 122 12.23 -46.38 11.86
CA GLU A 122 11.27 -46.58 12.95
C GLU A 122 10.19 -45.49 12.97
N PHE A 123 8.91 -45.87 13.05
CA PHE A 123 7.80 -44.92 13.21
C PHE A 123 6.65 -45.50 14.03
N GLU A 124 5.76 -44.63 14.53
CA GLU A 124 4.56 -45.00 15.27
C GLU A 124 3.29 -44.62 14.48
N VAL A 125 2.37 -45.57 14.32
CA VAL A 125 1.03 -45.32 13.75
C VAL A 125 0.13 -44.80 14.86
N LYS A 126 -0.43 -43.61 14.66
CA LYS A 126 -1.36 -42.95 15.59
C LYS A 126 -2.75 -43.59 15.55
N PRO A 127 -3.50 -43.58 16.66
CA PRO A 127 -4.94 -43.83 16.59
C PRO A 127 -5.59 -42.66 15.83
N HIS A 128 -6.45 -42.99 14.87
CA HIS A 128 -7.11 -41.99 14.05
C HIS A 128 -8.57 -42.37 13.83
N ASP A 129 -9.47 -41.56 14.39
CA ASP A 129 -10.91 -41.67 14.22
C ASP A 129 -11.42 -40.39 13.55
N LEU A 130 -12.29 -40.54 12.55
CA LEU A 130 -13.00 -39.40 11.97
C LEU A 130 -13.98 -38.85 13.01
N LYS A 131 -13.92 -37.53 13.25
CA LYS A 131 -14.79 -36.85 14.21
C LYS A 131 -16.25 -36.78 13.76
N GLU A 132 -16.52 -37.09 12.51
CA GLU A 132 -17.83 -37.05 11.90
C GLU A 132 -18.00 -38.20 10.90
N ASP A 133 -19.23 -38.38 10.45
CA ASP A 133 -19.56 -39.34 9.40
C ASP A 133 -18.73 -39.09 8.12
N PRO A 134 -18.10 -40.12 7.52
CA PRO A 134 -17.25 -39.99 6.34
C PRO A 134 -17.87 -39.24 5.16
N LYS A 135 -19.16 -39.45 4.90
CA LYS A 135 -19.86 -38.78 3.79
C LYS A 135 -20.03 -37.29 4.06
N THR A 136 -20.39 -36.94 5.29
CA THR A 136 -20.50 -35.56 5.76
C THR A 136 -19.14 -34.86 5.70
N TYR A 137 -18.08 -35.55 6.12
CA TYR A 137 -16.70 -35.06 6.02
C TYR A 137 -16.34 -34.72 4.57
N LEU A 138 -16.52 -35.67 3.66
CA LEU A 138 -16.20 -35.50 2.25
C LEU A 138 -17.04 -34.40 1.57
N GLN A 139 -18.33 -34.26 1.91
CA GLN A 139 -19.15 -33.16 1.42
C GLN A 139 -18.64 -31.78 1.86
N ARG A 140 -18.16 -31.64 3.10
CA ARG A 140 -17.56 -30.39 3.55
C ARG A 140 -16.28 -30.10 2.76
N MET A 141 -15.45 -31.12 2.55
CA MET A 141 -14.23 -30.97 1.76
C MET A 141 -14.57 -30.50 0.34
N GLU A 142 -15.56 -31.09 -0.33
CA GLU A 142 -16.02 -30.64 -1.65
C GLU A 142 -16.38 -29.14 -1.69
N VAL A 143 -17.00 -28.61 -0.63
CA VAL A 143 -17.29 -27.17 -0.50
C VAL A 143 -16.02 -26.34 -0.39
N VAL A 144 -15.03 -26.78 0.40
CA VAL A 144 -13.72 -26.12 0.51
C VAL A 144 -13.02 -26.08 -0.85
N SER A 145 -13.09 -27.17 -1.64
CA SER A 145 -12.49 -27.23 -2.99
C SER A 145 -13.07 -26.14 -3.90
N LYS A 146 -14.40 -26.00 -3.89
CA LYS A 146 -15.11 -24.99 -4.69
C LYS A 146 -14.70 -23.57 -4.29
N ALA A 147 -14.51 -23.31 -3.01
CA ALA A 147 -14.07 -21.99 -2.52
C ALA A 147 -12.65 -21.63 -3.02
N SER A 148 -11.72 -22.59 -3.12
CA SER A 148 -10.40 -22.34 -3.71
C SER A 148 -10.48 -21.92 -5.17
N PHE A 149 -11.38 -22.52 -5.95
CA PHE A 149 -11.63 -22.10 -7.34
C PHE A 149 -12.22 -20.69 -7.43
N ASP A 150 -13.19 -20.36 -6.58
CA ASP A 150 -13.79 -19.02 -6.54
C ASP A 150 -12.74 -17.95 -6.21
N ALA A 151 -11.84 -18.24 -5.26
CA ALA A 151 -10.72 -17.36 -4.92
C ALA A 151 -9.77 -17.15 -6.11
N LEU A 152 -9.40 -18.23 -6.79
CA LEU A 152 -8.53 -18.16 -7.99
C LEU A 152 -9.21 -17.38 -9.13
N GLU A 153 -10.50 -17.59 -9.38
CA GLU A 153 -11.27 -16.86 -10.39
C GLU A 153 -11.32 -15.36 -10.11
N SER A 154 -11.42 -14.96 -8.84
CA SER A 154 -11.40 -13.55 -8.44
C SER A 154 -10.08 -12.86 -8.77
N ASN A 155 -8.97 -13.60 -8.78
CA ASN A 155 -7.64 -13.04 -9.05
C ASN A 155 -7.36 -12.82 -10.55
N ILE A 156 -8.08 -13.51 -11.45
CA ILE A 156 -7.90 -13.40 -12.91
C ILE A 156 -7.97 -11.94 -13.36
N THR A 157 -8.91 -11.14 -12.82
CA THR A 157 -9.19 -9.79 -13.33
C THR A 157 -8.02 -8.81 -13.21
N PHE A 158 -7.01 -9.13 -12.39
CA PHE A 158 -5.82 -8.29 -12.17
C PHE A 158 -4.65 -8.63 -13.11
N LEU A 159 -4.74 -9.70 -13.89
CA LEU A 159 -3.68 -10.17 -14.78
C LEU A 159 -3.74 -9.53 -16.18
N SER A 160 -2.70 -9.75 -16.99
CA SER A 160 -2.70 -9.37 -18.41
C SER A 160 -3.76 -10.14 -19.19
N LYS A 161 -4.27 -9.62 -20.31
CA LYS A 161 -5.30 -10.31 -21.11
C LYS A 161 -4.88 -11.71 -21.60
N GLU A 162 -3.59 -11.88 -21.89
CA GLU A 162 -3.04 -13.18 -22.32
C GLU A 162 -3.06 -14.17 -21.15
N ASP A 163 -2.56 -13.76 -19.99
CA ASP A 163 -2.50 -14.59 -18.78
C ASP A 163 -3.89 -14.89 -18.25
N GLN A 164 -4.82 -13.95 -18.35
CA GLN A 164 -6.24 -14.17 -18.05
C GLN A 164 -6.82 -15.32 -18.89
N THR A 165 -6.47 -15.38 -20.18
CA THR A 165 -6.98 -16.42 -21.07
C THR A 165 -6.40 -17.78 -20.72
N LYS A 166 -5.09 -17.85 -20.46
CA LYS A 166 -4.41 -19.09 -20.06
C LYS A 166 -4.93 -19.59 -18.72
N LEU A 167 -4.97 -18.73 -17.70
CA LEU A 167 -5.44 -19.09 -16.37
C LEU A 167 -6.92 -19.50 -16.38
N ALA A 168 -7.78 -18.85 -17.17
CA ALA A 168 -9.17 -19.26 -17.31
C ALA A 168 -9.31 -20.67 -17.93
N GLN A 169 -8.47 -21.02 -18.91
CA GLN A 169 -8.44 -22.37 -19.50
C GLN A 169 -7.96 -23.42 -18.50
N ASP A 170 -6.94 -23.09 -17.71
CA ASP A 170 -6.43 -23.98 -16.67
C ASP A 170 -7.47 -24.20 -15.57
N ILE A 171 -8.15 -23.14 -15.13
CA ILE A 171 -9.25 -23.24 -14.15
C ILE A 171 -10.35 -24.15 -14.67
N GLN A 172 -10.76 -24.01 -15.94
CA GLN A 172 -11.77 -24.88 -16.53
C GLN A 172 -11.31 -26.34 -16.53
N SER A 173 -10.06 -26.61 -16.92
CA SER A 173 -9.49 -27.95 -16.97
C SER A 173 -9.37 -28.58 -15.57
N LEU A 174 -8.97 -27.78 -14.58
CA LEU A 174 -8.88 -28.18 -13.17
C LEU A 174 -10.26 -28.43 -12.54
N LYS A 175 -11.27 -27.62 -12.86
CA LYS A 175 -12.66 -27.85 -12.44
C LYS A 175 -13.17 -29.18 -12.98
N MET A 176 -12.98 -29.43 -14.27
CA MET A 176 -13.36 -30.71 -14.90
C MET A 176 -12.62 -31.90 -14.25
N PHE A 177 -11.32 -31.76 -14.00
CA PHE A 177 -10.54 -32.78 -13.31
C PHE A 177 -11.10 -33.04 -11.91
N SER A 178 -11.34 -31.99 -11.11
CA SER A 178 -11.90 -32.12 -9.76
C SER A 178 -13.28 -32.78 -9.75
N GLU A 179 -14.18 -32.35 -10.64
CA GLU A 179 -15.51 -32.94 -10.81
C GLU A 179 -15.43 -34.44 -11.17
N GLU A 180 -14.47 -34.85 -12.01
CA GLU A 180 -14.26 -36.25 -12.35
C GLU A 180 -13.84 -37.09 -11.13
N GLN A 181 -12.98 -36.56 -10.26
CA GLN A 181 -12.56 -37.28 -9.05
C GLN A 181 -13.71 -37.42 -8.05
N TRP A 182 -14.52 -36.36 -7.89
CA TRP A 182 -15.72 -36.42 -7.07
C TRP A 182 -16.79 -37.38 -7.62
N ALA A 183 -16.92 -37.47 -8.95
CA ALA A 183 -17.78 -38.47 -9.58
C ALA A 183 -17.30 -39.90 -9.30
N LYS A 184 -15.97 -40.14 -9.29
CA LYS A 184 -15.40 -41.44 -8.89
C LYS A 184 -15.62 -41.75 -7.41
N ALA A 185 -15.49 -40.74 -6.53
CA ALA A 185 -15.77 -40.89 -5.11
C ALA A 185 -17.22 -41.34 -4.83
N ALA A 186 -18.17 -40.84 -5.62
CA ALA A 186 -19.58 -41.21 -5.50
C ALA A 186 -19.88 -42.67 -5.90
N LEU A 187 -18.95 -43.37 -6.55
CA LEU A 187 -19.07 -44.78 -6.96
C LEU A 187 -18.44 -45.76 -5.96
N LEU A 188 -17.78 -45.26 -4.91
CA LEU A 188 -17.12 -46.07 -3.90
C LEU A 188 -18.14 -46.81 -3.02
N THR A 189 -17.75 -47.98 -2.54
CA THR A 189 -18.46 -48.69 -1.46
C THR A 189 -18.34 -47.92 -0.14
N GLU A 190 -19.17 -48.26 0.85
CA GLU A 190 -19.12 -47.63 2.19
C GLU A 190 -17.75 -47.78 2.86
N GLU A 191 -17.10 -48.95 2.71
CA GLU A 191 -15.76 -49.19 3.25
C GLU A 191 -14.69 -48.35 2.55
N GLU A 192 -14.73 -48.29 1.22
CA GLU A 192 -13.81 -47.46 0.43
C GLU A 192 -14.03 -45.96 0.68
N LEU A 193 -15.26 -45.55 0.99
CA LEU A 193 -15.60 -44.16 1.32
C LEU A 193 -15.04 -43.77 2.70
N VAL A 194 -15.04 -44.69 3.68
CA VAL A 194 -14.35 -44.52 4.96
C VAL A 194 -12.85 -44.36 4.74
N ASP A 195 -12.24 -45.25 3.95
CA ASP A 195 -10.80 -45.18 3.65
C ASP A 195 -10.43 -43.89 2.90
N LEU A 196 -11.27 -43.44 1.97
CA LEU A 196 -11.13 -42.15 1.30
C LEU A 196 -11.20 -40.97 2.29
N ALA A 197 -12.16 -40.97 3.21
CA ALA A 197 -12.29 -39.91 4.20
C ALA A 197 -11.07 -39.86 5.14
N PHE A 198 -10.56 -41.01 5.57
CA PHE A 198 -9.31 -41.09 6.33
C PHE A 198 -8.11 -40.58 5.53
N PHE A 199 -7.99 -40.97 4.25
CA PHE A 199 -6.93 -40.48 3.38
C PHE A 199 -6.95 -38.94 3.30
N VAL A 200 -8.12 -38.36 3.04
CA VAL A 200 -8.25 -36.90 2.88
C VAL A 200 -7.98 -36.18 4.21
N GLU A 201 -8.44 -36.68 5.36
CA GLU A 201 -8.14 -36.08 6.68
C GLU A 201 -6.66 -36.21 7.06
N ALA A 202 -6.05 -37.38 6.87
CA ALA A 202 -4.63 -37.60 7.17
C ALA A 202 -3.70 -36.66 6.38
N ASN A 203 -4.15 -36.20 5.21
CA ASN A 203 -3.40 -35.31 4.32
C ASN A 203 -3.98 -33.88 4.28
N ARG A 204 -4.93 -33.55 5.17
CA ARG A 204 -5.61 -32.25 5.15
C ARG A 204 -4.73 -31.12 5.66
N GLU A 205 -3.92 -31.37 6.69
CA GLU A 205 -3.17 -30.33 7.40
C GLU A 205 -2.30 -29.51 6.44
N TRP A 206 -1.59 -30.16 5.53
CA TRP A 206 -0.75 -29.44 4.58
C TRP A 206 -1.55 -28.69 3.50
N ILE A 207 -2.74 -29.16 3.14
CA ILE A 207 -3.65 -28.44 2.23
C ILE A 207 -4.16 -27.17 2.91
N GLU A 208 -4.50 -27.25 4.21
CA GLU A 208 -4.93 -26.09 5.00
C GLU A 208 -3.80 -25.10 5.25
N GLU A 209 -2.59 -25.56 5.56
CA GLU A 209 -1.41 -24.70 5.70
C GLU A 209 -1.15 -23.88 4.44
N LEU A 210 -1.24 -24.53 3.27
CA LEU A 210 -1.03 -23.87 1.98
C LEU A 210 -2.16 -22.87 1.67
N ASN A 211 -3.42 -23.26 1.90
CA ASN A 211 -4.57 -22.36 1.79
C ASN A 211 -4.45 -21.15 2.71
N ASN A 212 -4.06 -21.37 3.96
CA ASN A 212 -3.86 -20.30 4.94
C ASN A 212 -2.75 -19.36 4.52
N ALA A 213 -1.63 -19.89 4.01
CA ALA A 213 -0.54 -19.05 3.51
C ALA A 213 -0.96 -18.18 2.32
N VAL A 214 -1.68 -18.77 1.35
CA VAL A 214 -2.25 -18.07 0.21
C VAL A 214 -3.24 -17.00 0.66
N ASN A 215 -4.13 -17.33 1.60
CA ASN A 215 -5.11 -16.40 2.14
C ASN A 215 -4.45 -15.28 2.93
N GLU A 216 -3.40 -15.55 3.72
CA GLU A 216 -2.60 -14.53 4.40
C GLU A 216 -1.92 -13.60 3.38
N LEU A 217 -1.36 -14.14 2.30
CA LEU A 217 -0.76 -13.34 1.23
C LEU A 217 -1.81 -12.47 0.53
N ILE A 218 -3.00 -12.99 0.25
CA ILE A 218 -4.09 -12.22 -0.36
C ILE A 218 -4.63 -11.17 0.61
N ALA A 219 -4.81 -11.53 1.89
CA ALA A 219 -5.27 -10.64 2.95
C ALA A 219 -4.23 -9.56 3.29
N SER A 220 -2.94 -9.82 3.03
CA SER A 220 -1.88 -8.82 3.11
C SER A 220 -2.03 -7.71 2.06
N ASN A 221 -3.04 -7.76 1.19
CA ASN A 221 -3.51 -6.59 0.45
C ASN A 221 -4.12 -5.57 1.43
N PHE A 222 -3.26 -4.86 2.18
CA PHE A 222 -3.59 -3.87 3.20
C PHE A 222 -4.58 -2.82 2.65
N ASN A 223 -5.88 -3.11 2.75
CA ASN A 223 -6.97 -2.20 2.41
C ASN A 223 -7.03 -0.97 3.32
N SER A 224 -6.19 -0.89 4.35
CA SER A 224 -5.91 0.37 5.02
C SER A 224 -4.80 1.09 4.24
N ARG A 225 -5.16 2.21 3.62
CA ARG A 225 -4.34 3.42 3.77
C ARG A 225 -3.70 3.32 5.16
N LEU A 226 -2.38 3.17 5.27
CA LEU A 226 -1.72 3.30 6.56
C LEU A 226 -1.90 4.78 6.94
N GLU A 227 -3.03 5.06 7.60
CA GLU A 227 -3.55 6.42 7.79
C GLU A 227 -2.81 7.10 8.92
N SER A 228 -2.45 8.35 8.64
CA SER A 228 -3.19 9.42 9.31
C SER A 228 -3.74 10.47 8.34
N ASN A 229 -3.26 10.54 7.08
CA ASN A 229 -3.53 11.71 6.23
C ASN A 229 -3.56 11.45 4.70
N GLY A 230 -3.82 10.22 4.26
CA GLY A 230 -3.99 9.89 2.84
C GLY A 230 -2.70 9.62 2.04
N VAL A 231 -1.53 9.53 2.68
CA VAL A 231 -0.27 9.10 2.05
C VAL A 231 0.03 7.64 2.47
N SER A 232 0.13 6.73 1.51
CA SER A 232 0.42 5.30 1.76
C SER A 232 1.92 5.08 2.02
N ASN A 233 2.30 4.40 3.11
CA ASN A 233 3.66 3.92 3.32
C ASN A 233 3.95 2.71 2.42
N TYR A 234 4.35 3.00 1.18
CA TYR A 234 4.59 1.99 0.14
C TYR A 234 5.74 1.04 0.50
N GLU A 235 6.79 1.54 1.14
CA GLU A 235 7.97 0.77 1.53
C GLU A 235 7.63 -0.33 2.53
N GLN A 236 6.86 0.01 3.57
CA GLN A 236 6.37 -0.96 4.54
C GLN A 236 5.48 -2.00 3.86
N ARG A 237 4.57 -1.57 2.98
CA ARG A 237 3.66 -2.47 2.27
C ARG A 237 4.45 -3.46 1.40
N ALA A 238 5.44 -2.97 0.64
CA ALA A 238 6.32 -3.80 -0.19
C ALA A 238 7.08 -4.84 0.65
N TYR A 239 7.60 -4.45 1.81
CA TYR A 239 8.29 -5.36 2.74
C TYR A 239 7.35 -6.46 3.27
N GLU A 240 6.16 -6.10 3.77
CA GLU A 240 5.21 -7.06 4.32
C GLU A 240 4.67 -8.03 3.26
N ILE A 241 4.37 -7.54 2.05
CA ILE A 241 4.00 -8.40 0.91
C ILE A 241 5.12 -9.39 0.62
N SER A 242 6.37 -8.91 0.56
CA SER A 242 7.53 -9.76 0.25
C SER A 242 7.76 -10.82 1.35
N LYS A 243 7.52 -10.48 2.62
CA LYS A 243 7.61 -11.43 3.75
C LYS A 243 6.49 -12.49 3.71
N ALA A 244 5.25 -12.06 3.50
CA ALA A 244 4.11 -12.98 3.34
C ALA A 244 4.34 -13.92 2.14
N PHE A 245 4.96 -13.38 1.09
CA PHE A 245 5.32 -14.12 -0.10
C PHE A 245 6.41 -15.17 0.19
N VAL A 246 7.54 -14.80 0.81
CA VAL A 246 8.59 -15.77 1.20
C VAL A 246 8.01 -16.89 2.06
N LYS A 247 7.18 -16.54 3.06
CA LYS A 247 6.51 -17.53 3.91
C LYS A 247 5.65 -18.50 3.08
N SER A 248 4.85 -17.98 2.15
CA SER A 248 3.97 -18.79 1.30
C SER A 248 4.76 -19.70 0.37
N ILE A 249 5.84 -19.20 -0.24
CA ILE A 249 6.72 -20.01 -1.08
C ILE A 249 7.34 -21.14 -0.28
N ILE A 250 7.91 -20.87 0.90
CA ILE A 250 8.55 -21.91 1.73
C ILE A 250 7.56 -23.03 2.04
N ILE A 251 6.31 -22.68 2.39
CA ILE A 251 5.26 -23.66 2.65
C ILE A 251 4.97 -24.49 1.39
N VAL A 252 4.75 -23.85 0.24
CA VAL A 252 4.44 -24.54 -1.02
C VAL A 252 5.58 -25.45 -1.45
N VAL A 253 6.81 -24.92 -1.51
CA VAL A 253 8.03 -25.68 -1.83
C VAL A 253 8.19 -26.88 -0.93
N GLY A 254 8.02 -26.69 0.39
CA GLY A 254 8.14 -27.77 1.36
C GLY A 254 7.14 -28.90 1.18
N LYS A 255 5.96 -28.64 0.58
CA LYS A 255 4.95 -29.68 0.34
C LYS A 255 5.09 -30.35 -1.03
N ILE A 256 5.64 -29.69 -2.06
CA ILE A 256 5.76 -30.26 -3.42
C ILE A 256 6.43 -31.66 -3.45
N PRO A 257 7.51 -31.93 -2.70
CA PRO A 257 8.08 -33.29 -2.62
C PRO A 257 7.08 -34.35 -2.16
N THR A 258 6.22 -34.04 -1.18
CA THR A 258 5.18 -34.95 -0.69
C THR A 258 4.16 -35.26 -1.79
N ILE A 259 3.82 -34.28 -2.62
CA ILE A 259 2.88 -34.43 -3.74
C ILE A 259 3.52 -35.21 -4.91
N LEU A 260 4.79 -34.94 -5.19
CA LEU A 260 5.59 -35.67 -6.17
C LEU A 260 5.75 -37.13 -5.79
N ALA A 261 5.89 -37.41 -4.49
CA ALA A 261 5.90 -38.74 -3.95
C ALA A 261 4.55 -39.43 -4.13
N SER A 262 3.44 -38.79 -3.74
CA SER A 262 2.12 -39.40 -3.87
C SER A 262 1.73 -39.71 -5.31
N THR A 263 2.17 -38.88 -6.26
CA THR A 263 1.98 -39.15 -7.70
C THR A 263 2.91 -40.24 -8.22
N GLY A 264 4.08 -40.42 -7.60
CA GLY A 264 5.10 -41.42 -7.95
C GLY A 264 4.88 -42.81 -7.36
N THR A 265 4.22 -42.93 -6.20
CA THR A 265 3.95 -44.21 -5.50
C THR A 265 2.85 -45.07 -6.14
N GLY A 266 2.52 -44.85 -7.41
CA GLY A 266 1.65 -45.77 -8.16
C GLY A 266 0.18 -45.79 -7.71
N PHE A 267 -0.31 -44.79 -6.98
CA PHE A 267 -1.73 -44.70 -6.66
C PHE A 267 -2.64 -44.60 -7.90
N LEU A 268 -2.08 -44.18 -9.03
CA LEU A 268 -2.74 -44.18 -10.34
C LEU A 268 -2.71 -45.57 -11.03
N ALA A 269 -2.08 -46.57 -10.42
CA ALA A 269 -1.74 -47.86 -11.04
C ALA A 269 -2.04 -49.12 -10.21
N GLY A 270 -2.68 -49.04 -9.02
CA GLY A 270 -3.12 -50.28 -8.33
C GLY A 270 -3.46 -50.27 -6.83
N GLY A 271 -3.50 -49.13 -6.13
CA GLY A 271 -4.00 -49.07 -4.74
C GLY A 271 -5.53 -49.26 -4.62
N PRO A 272 -6.09 -49.36 -3.40
CA PRO A 272 -7.54 -49.34 -3.20
C PRO A 272 -8.15 -48.13 -3.92
N LEU A 273 -9.29 -48.32 -4.59
CA LEU A 273 -9.90 -47.30 -5.44
C LEU A 273 -10.11 -45.97 -4.70
N GLY A 274 -10.49 -46.02 -3.41
CA GLY A 274 -10.66 -44.84 -2.56
C GLY A 274 -9.37 -44.04 -2.34
N ALA A 275 -8.22 -44.70 -2.31
CA ALA A 275 -6.93 -44.06 -2.11
C ALA A 275 -6.51 -43.26 -3.37
N ALA A 276 -6.68 -43.86 -4.56
CA ALA A 276 -6.44 -43.22 -5.85
C ALA A 276 -7.34 -41.98 -6.05
N VAL A 277 -8.63 -42.11 -5.70
CA VAL A 277 -9.60 -41.02 -5.72
C VAL A 277 -9.22 -39.93 -4.72
N GLY A 278 -8.76 -40.29 -3.52
CA GLY A 278 -8.32 -39.36 -2.49
C GLY A 278 -7.18 -38.47 -2.96
N LEU A 279 -6.19 -39.01 -3.67
CA LEU A 279 -5.14 -38.21 -4.26
C LEU A 279 -5.62 -37.29 -5.38
N GLY A 280 -6.49 -37.77 -6.25
CA GLY A 280 -7.10 -36.93 -7.27
C GLY A 280 -7.84 -35.75 -6.66
N ILE A 281 -8.61 -36.02 -5.60
CA ILE A 281 -9.29 -35.02 -4.79
C ILE A 281 -8.29 -34.02 -4.21
N SER A 282 -7.23 -34.47 -3.50
CA SER A 282 -6.20 -33.59 -2.93
C SER A 282 -5.49 -32.71 -3.97
N LEU A 283 -5.14 -33.27 -5.13
CA LEU A 283 -4.58 -32.50 -6.26
C LEU A 283 -5.56 -31.43 -6.77
N GLY A 284 -6.86 -31.72 -6.75
CA GLY A 284 -7.92 -30.78 -7.11
C GLY A 284 -8.04 -29.55 -6.19
N TYR A 285 -7.55 -29.61 -4.94
CA TYR A 285 -7.44 -28.42 -4.06
C TYR A 285 -6.14 -27.68 -4.32
N LEU A 286 -5.06 -28.46 -4.33
CA LEU A 286 -3.72 -27.92 -4.33
C LEU A 286 -3.38 -27.14 -5.60
N LEU A 287 -3.73 -27.67 -6.77
CA LEU A 287 -3.37 -27.05 -8.04
C LEU A 287 -3.97 -25.64 -8.16
N PRO A 288 -5.27 -25.42 -7.86
CA PRO A 288 -5.82 -24.08 -7.74
C PRO A 288 -5.03 -23.18 -6.78
N ASP A 289 -4.65 -23.68 -5.61
CA ASP A 289 -3.95 -22.86 -4.62
C ASP A 289 -2.52 -22.49 -5.05
N ILE A 290 -1.78 -23.39 -5.72
CA ILE A 290 -0.48 -23.07 -6.32
C ILE A 290 -0.64 -22.02 -7.43
N LEU A 291 -1.63 -22.18 -8.31
CA LEU A 291 -1.93 -21.16 -9.33
C LEU A 291 -2.39 -19.84 -8.69
N ASN A 292 -2.95 -19.89 -7.49
CA ASN A 292 -3.31 -18.72 -6.72
C ASN A 292 -2.07 -17.98 -6.21
N VAL A 293 -1.03 -18.70 -5.75
CA VAL A 293 0.29 -18.10 -5.44
C VAL A 293 0.88 -17.44 -6.67
N PHE A 294 0.86 -18.12 -7.82
CA PHE A 294 1.40 -17.61 -9.09
C PHE A 294 0.67 -16.38 -9.61
N SER A 295 -0.66 -16.40 -9.63
CA SER A 295 -1.44 -15.21 -10.01
C SER A 295 -1.28 -14.07 -9.02
N THR A 296 -1.12 -14.36 -7.74
CA THR A 296 -0.82 -13.36 -6.72
C THR A 296 0.59 -12.78 -6.88
N LEU A 297 1.57 -13.61 -7.27
CA LEU A 297 2.93 -13.21 -7.62
C LEU A 297 2.92 -12.20 -8.77
N ASP A 298 2.21 -12.52 -9.85
CA ASP A 298 2.11 -11.62 -10.99
C ASP A 298 1.35 -10.33 -10.66
N ARG A 299 0.32 -10.42 -9.80
CA ARG A 299 -0.43 -9.26 -9.30
C ARG A 299 0.45 -8.28 -8.52
N PHE A 300 1.33 -8.79 -7.65
CA PHE A 300 2.14 -7.97 -6.75
C PHE A 300 3.60 -7.79 -7.18
N GLY A 301 4.05 -8.41 -8.27
CA GLY A 301 5.44 -8.36 -8.70
C GLY A 301 5.97 -6.95 -8.94
N ASP A 302 5.09 -6.00 -9.31
CA ASP A 302 5.45 -4.59 -9.49
C ASP A 302 5.47 -3.78 -8.18
N GLU A 303 4.96 -4.35 -7.09
CA GLU A 303 5.00 -3.80 -5.73
C GLU A 303 6.21 -4.29 -4.92
N ILE A 304 6.82 -5.40 -5.34
CA ILE A 304 8.09 -5.88 -4.78
C ILE A 304 9.23 -5.01 -5.32
N LEU A 305 9.68 -4.06 -4.51
CA LEU A 305 10.63 -3.01 -4.89
C LEU A 305 11.95 -3.08 -4.13
N VAL A 306 13.03 -2.62 -4.78
CA VAL A 306 14.39 -2.47 -4.22
C VAL A 306 14.91 -1.05 -4.46
N VAL A 307 15.76 -0.56 -3.55
CA VAL A 307 16.47 0.73 -3.61
C VAL A 307 17.86 0.51 -4.24
N LYS A 308 18.26 1.35 -5.20
CA LYS A 308 19.63 1.36 -5.74
C LYS A 308 20.55 2.30 -4.94
N ASP A 309 21.68 1.80 -4.47
CA ASP A 309 22.71 2.59 -3.78
C ASP A 309 23.28 3.74 -4.64
N SER A 310 23.32 3.58 -5.96
CA SER A 310 23.97 4.53 -6.89
C SER A 310 23.11 5.71 -7.33
N GLU A 311 21.81 5.72 -7.00
CA GLU A 311 20.82 6.70 -7.47
C GLU A 311 20.28 7.56 -6.32
N LEU A 312 21.08 7.78 -5.27
CA LEU A 312 20.81 8.75 -4.20
C LEU A 312 20.91 10.21 -4.69
N GLY A 313 20.35 10.50 -5.85
CA GLY A 313 19.99 11.83 -6.30
C GLY A 313 18.63 12.18 -5.72
N VAL A 314 18.58 12.66 -4.48
CA VAL A 314 17.34 13.24 -3.96
C VAL A 314 16.96 14.43 -4.86
N SER A 315 15.85 14.31 -5.60
CA SER A 315 15.19 15.49 -6.15
C SER A 315 14.34 16.07 -5.02
N PHE A 316 14.84 17.16 -4.44
CA PHE A 316 14.05 17.97 -3.53
C PHE A 316 13.12 18.80 -4.38
N LYS A 317 11.82 18.67 -4.15
CA LYS A 317 10.89 19.73 -4.49
C LYS A 317 10.47 20.33 -3.16
N ALA A 318 11.20 21.36 -2.77
CA ALA A 318 10.87 22.19 -1.64
C ALA A 318 10.88 23.62 -2.19
N ASP A 319 9.76 24.29 -2.04
CA ASP A 319 9.70 25.73 -2.24
C ASP A 319 10.47 26.32 -1.04
N TYR A 320 11.72 26.74 -1.23
CA TYR A 320 12.51 27.34 -0.15
C TYR A 320 12.52 28.87 -0.29
N VAL A 321 11.92 29.53 0.70
CA VAL A 321 12.33 30.83 1.23
C VAL A 321 12.28 30.67 2.76
N PHE A 322 13.38 30.98 3.45
CA PHE A 322 13.45 30.85 4.92
C PHE A 322 12.99 32.16 5.55
N GLU A 323 11.73 32.23 5.95
CA GLU A 323 11.20 33.31 6.79
C GLU A 323 10.70 32.71 8.13
N ASN A 324 11.14 33.32 9.23
CA ASN A 324 10.58 33.29 10.58
C ASN A 324 9.84 32.04 11.08
N ASP A 325 10.53 31.10 11.75
CA ASP A 325 9.91 30.00 12.52
C ASP A 325 8.86 29.15 11.75
N GLU A 326 8.78 29.27 10.41
CA GLU A 326 7.80 28.57 9.60
C GLU A 326 8.18 27.11 9.35
N SER A 327 7.18 26.23 9.46
CA SER A 327 7.32 24.80 9.17
C SER A 327 7.28 24.55 7.67
N ASN A 328 8.40 24.14 7.06
CA ASN A 328 8.46 23.82 5.63
C ASN A 328 8.21 22.33 5.37
N GLU A 329 7.36 21.99 4.40
CA GLU A 329 7.15 20.59 3.99
C GLU A 329 8.34 20.08 3.17
N LEU A 330 9.01 19.03 3.67
CA LEU A 330 10.02 18.32 2.90
C LEU A 330 9.42 17.11 2.18
N ILE A 331 9.54 17.09 0.85
CA ILE A 331 9.21 15.93 0.01
C ILE A 331 10.50 15.30 -0.49
N LEU A 332 10.78 14.08 -0.01
CA LEU A 332 11.85 13.23 -0.52
C LEU A 332 11.25 12.15 -1.42
N ASN A 333 11.75 12.07 -2.65
CA ASN A 333 11.45 10.97 -3.55
C ASN A 333 12.67 10.05 -3.67
N ARG A 334 12.41 8.75 -3.74
CA ARG A 334 13.40 7.72 -4.07
C ARG A 334 12.99 7.00 -5.35
N GLU A 335 13.98 6.62 -6.14
CA GLU A 335 13.81 5.74 -7.28
C GLU A 335 13.86 4.30 -6.80
N TYR A 336 12.77 3.57 -7.03
CA TYR A 336 12.63 2.17 -6.72
C TYR A 336 12.53 1.38 -8.00
N ARG A 337 13.02 0.14 -7.97
CA ARG A 337 12.87 -0.78 -9.09
C ARG A 337 12.31 -2.13 -8.69
N THR A 338 11.65 -2.80 -9.63
CA THR A 338 11.25 -4.20 -9.46
C THR A 338 12.47 -5.14 -9.41
N LEU A 339 12.26 -6.36 -8.90
CA LEU A 339 13.27 -7.42 -8.99
C LEU A 339 13.53 -7.85 -10.45
N TYR A 340 14.75 -8.27 -10.72
CA TYR A 340 15.18 -8.79 -12.01
C TYR A 340 16.38 -9.76 -11.88
N ALA A 341 16.81 -10.37 -12.97
CA ALA A 341 17.88 -11.37 -13.02
C ALA A 341 19.22 -10.91 -12.43
N GLY A 342 19.51 -9.61 -12.42
CA GLY A 342 20.72 -9.07 -11.80
C GLY A 342 20.73 -9.17 -10.27
N ASP A 343 19.58 -9.34 -9.64
CA ASP A 343 19.45 -9.43 -8.18
C ASP A 343 19.97 -10.75 -7.59
N LYS A 344 20.30 -11.75 -8.41
CA LYS A 344 20.95 -13.00 -7.97
C LYS A 344 22.23 -12.77 -7.18
N ASN A 345 22.94 -11.69 -7.48
CA ASN A 345 24.17 -11.30 -6.79
C ASN A 345 23.95 -10.11 -5.85
N SER A 346 22.71 -9.83 -5.45
CA SER A 346 22.39 -8.78 -4.49
C SER A 346 23.17 -8.96 -3.20
N THR A 347 23.63 -7.87 -2.59
CA THR A 347 24.31 -7.88 -1.29
C THR A 347 23.34 -7.98 -0.11
N TYR A 348 22.03 -7.84 -0.36
CA TYR A 348 20.99 -7.87 0.66
C TYR A 348 20.50 -9.30 0.90
N PRO A 349 20.66 -9.88 2.10
CA PRO A 349 20.29 -11.28 2.39
C PRO A 349 18.82 -11.60 2.10
N PHE A 350 17.92 -10.66 2.40
CA PHE A 350 16.48 -10.81 2.13
C PHE A 350 16.17 -11.00 0.63
N ILE A 351 16.85 -10.25 -0.24
CA ILE A 351 16.67 -10.38 -1.70
C ILE A 351 17.22 -11.73 -2.17
N GLN A 352 18.37 -12.16 -1.65
CA GLN A 352 18.93 -13.47 -1.96
C GLN A 352 17.97 -14.61 -1.55
N GLU A 353 17.40 -14.52 -0.35
CA GLU A 353 16.42 -15.49 0.15
C GLU A 353 15.17 -15.52 -0.72
N LEU A 354 14.62 -14.35 -1.04
CA LEU A 354 13.45 -14.21 -1.91
C LEU A 354 13.69 -14.82 -3.30
N ILE A 355 14.81 -14.48 -3.93
CA ILE A 355 15.20 -15.02 -5.25
C ILE A 355 15.44 -16.53 -5.17
N SER A 356 16.15 -17.02 -4.16
CA SER A 356 16.44 -18.45 -4.00
C SER A 356 15.16 -19.27 -3.78
N ASN A 357 14.26 -18.82 -2.92
CA ASN A 357 12.99 -19.48 -2.67
C ASN A 357 12.10 -19.48 -3.93
N THR A 358 12.10 -18.38 -4.68
CA THR A 358 11.36 -18.29 -5.95
C THR A 358 11.91 -19.28 -6.99
N ASP A 359 13.23 -19.35 -7.16
CA ASP A 359 13.88 -20.34 -8.04
C ASP A 359 13.53 -21.78 -7.63
N GLN A 360 13.59 -22.09 -6.34
CA GLN A 360 13.22 -23.41 -5.81
C GLN A 360 11.74 -23.74 -6.06
N LEU A 361 10.83 -22.76 -5.97
CA LEU A 361 9.42 -22.93 -6.30
C LEU A 361 9.23 -23.28 -7.77
N PHE A 362 9.83 -22.53 -8.69
CA PHE A 362 9.69 -22.80 -10.12
C PHE A 362 10.33 -24.13 -10.51
N GLU A 363 11.48 -24.49 -9.93
CA GLU A 363 12.10 -25.79 -10.14
C GLU A 363 11.19 -26.93 -9.66
N SER A 364 10.66 -26.82 -8.44
CA SER A 364 9.76 -27.81 -7.84
C SER A 364 8.44 -27.91 -8.60
N TRP A 365 7.90 -26.77 -9.03
CA TRP A 365 6.69 -26.70 -9.84
C TRP A 365 6.87 -27.37 -11.20
N ASN A 366 7.97 -27.10 -11.91
CA ASN A 366 8.24 -27.72 -13.21
C ASN A 366 8.35 -29.25 -13.10
N LYS A 367 8.96 -29.74 -12.01
CA LYS A 367 8.98 -31.17 -11.69
C LYS A 367 7.56 -31.71 -11.48
N LEU A 368 6.73 -31.05 -10.68
CA LEU A 368 5.35 -31.44 -10.45
C LEU A 368 4.54 -31.42 -11.75
N LYS A 369 4.56 -30.30 -12.48
CA LYS A 369 3.89 -30.08 -13.77
C LYS A 369 4.20 -31.20 -14.77
N SER A 370 5.44 -31.69 -14.82
CA SER A 370 5.84 -32.79 -15.72
C SER A 370 5.16 -34.15 -15.41
N LYS A 371 4.65 -34.34 -14.18
CA LYS A 371 3.95 -35.56 -13.74
C LYS A 371 2.43 -35.42 -13.69
N LEU A 372 1.89 -34.22 -13.89
CA LEU A 372 0.45 -33.99 -13.83
C LEU A 372 -0.25 -34.60 -15.06
N MET A 373 -1.46 -35.13 -14.83
CA MET A 373 -2.34 -35.61 -15.90
C MET A 373 -3.15 -34.49 -16.56
N VAL A 374 -3.13 -33.29 -15.98
CA VAL A 374 -3.79 -32.09 -16.49
C VAL A 374 -2.72 -31.14 -17.04
N GLU A 375 -2.94 -30.63 -18.25
CA GLU A 375 -2.07 -29.64 -18.85
C GLU A 375 -2.38 -28.26 -18.25
N ILE A 376 -1.32 -27.56 -17.80
CA ILE A 376 -1.41 -26.23 -17.20
C ILE A 376 -0.60 -25.26 -18.06
N GLY A 377 -1.28 -24.30 -18.67
CA GLY A 377 -0.70 -23.35 -19.62
C GLY A 377 -0.24 -22.03 -19.02
N TYR A 378 -0.79 -21.61 -17.88
CA TYR A 378 -0.42 -20.40 -17.17
C TYR A 378 0.96 -20.57 -16.50
N GLU A 379 1.82 -19.55 -16.69
CA GLU A 379 3.18 -19.51 -16.16
C GLU A 379 3.40 -18.14 -15.53
N SER A 380 3.79 -18.12 -14.26
CA SER A 380 4.07 -16.87 -13.54
C SER A 380 5.45 -16.32 -13.85
N ARG A 381 5.63 -15.03 -13.61
CA ARG A 381 6.87 -14.30 -13.77
C ARG A 381 7.94 -14.79 -12.79
N ASN A 382 9.01 -15.39 -13.32
CA ASN A 382 10.21 -15.67 -12.53
C ASN A 382 11.15 -14.45 -12.49
N PHE A 383 11.29 -13.80 -11.34
CA PHE A 383 12.15 -12.62 -11.17
C PHE A 383 13.61 -12.87 -11.56
N SER A 384 14.09 -14.08 -11.34
CA SER A 384 15.45 -14.53 -11.69
C SER A 384 15.74 -14.56 -13.18
N GLU A 385 14.71 -14.51 -14.02
CA GLU A 385 14.81 -14.61 -15.49
C GLU A 385 14.53 -13.27 -16.18
N LEU A 386 14.04 -12.27 -15.45
CA LEU A 386 13.73 -10.96 -16.02
C LEU A 386 15.01 -10.20 -16.38
N PRO A 387 15.23 -9.83 -17.66
CA PRO A 387 16.47 -9.17 -18.06
C PRO A 387 16.56 -7.71 -17.61
N SER A 388 15.43 -7.08 -17.27
CA SER A 388 15.33 -5.68 -16.87
C SER A 388 14.26 -5.48 -15.80
N PHE A 389 14.34 -4.33 -15.12
CA PHE A 389 13.38 -3.90 -14.11
C PHE A 389 12.58 -2.67 -14.57
N THR A 390 11.49 -2.37 -13.87
CA THR A 390 10.74 -1.12 -14.02
C THR A 390 11.09 -0.18 -12.88
N ASN A 391 11.38 1.09 -13.17
CA ASN A 391 11.62 2.13 -12.17
C ASN A 391 10.34 2.91 -11.85
N LYS A 392 10.19 3.30 -10.58
CA LYS A 392 9.16 4.22 -10.09
C LYS A 392 9.77 5.18 -9.08
N ASN A 393 9.49 6.47 -9.25
CA ASN A 393 9.81 7.48 -8.25
C ASN A 393 8.67 7.53 -7.22
N LEU A 394 8.97 7.19 -5.98
CA LEU A 394 8.00 7.20 -4.89
C LEU A 394 8.46 8.12 -3.77
N ARG A 395 7.51 8.83 -3.16
CA ARG A 395 7.73 9.63 -1.97
C ARG A 395 8.08 8.69 -0.81
N VAL A 396 9.17 8.96 -0.12
CA VAL A 396 9.54 8.23 1.11
C VAL A 396 8.64 8.67 2.26
N HIS A 397 8.30 7.74 3.14
CA HIS A 397 7.48 8.06 4.30
C HIS A 397 8.28 8.88 5.33
N SER A 398 7.64 9.88 5.95
CA SER A 398 8.29 10.79 6.90
C SER A 398 8.85 10.09 8.14
N ASP A 399 8.34 8.91 8.50
CA ASP A 399 8.79 8.17 9.68
C ASP A 399 10.27 7.81 9.62
N HIS A 400 10.80 7.61 8.41
CA HIS A 400 12.19 7.27 8.16
C HIS A 400 13.10 8.51 8.00
N LEU A 401 12.57 9.72 8.13
CA LEU A 401 13.32 10.97 7.97
C LEU A 401 13.72 11.58 9.30
N SER A 402 14.89 12.21 9.33
CA SER A 402 15.42 12.99 10.47
C SER A 402 16.44 14.01 9.98
N VAL A 403 16.77 14.99 10.83
CA VAL A 403 17.84 15.96 10.61
C VAL A 403 19.02 15.63 11.52
N SER A 404 20.24 15.82 11.02
CA SER A 404 21.45 15.66 11.81
C SER A 404 22.57 16.57 11.31
N GLY A 405 23.66 16.68 12.08
CA GLY A 405 24.89 17.32 11.59
C GLY A 405 24.78 18.82 11.33
N ILE A 406 23.97 19.55 12.12
CA ILE A 406 23.88 21.01 12.04
C ILE A 406 25.27 21.60 12.36
N SER A 407 25.88 22.29 11.40
CA SER A 407 27.26 22.77 11.50
C SER A 407 27.41 24.01 12.38
N ASN A 408 26.34 24.81 12.55
CA ASN A 408 26.34 26.02 13.36
C ASN A 408 25.66 25.78 14.71
N ALA A 409 26.43 25.82 15.80
CA ALA A 409 25.93 25.59 17.16
C ALA A 409 24.95 26.66 17.68
N LYS A 410 24.83 27.80 16.99
CA LYS A 410 23.87 28.87 17.30
C LYS A 410 22.49 28.64 16.67
N VAL A 411 22.38 27.63 15.81
CA VAL A 411 21.13 27.23 15.17
C VAL A 411 20.64 25.95 15.83
N SER A 412 19.37 25.96 16.22
CA SER A 412 18.65 24.80 16.72
C SER A 412 17.60 24.37 15.72
N SER A 413 17.19 23.10 15.76
CA SER A 413 16.11 22.58 14.92
C SER A 413 15.06 21.86 15.75
N SER A 414 13.82 21.92 15.30
CA SER A 414 12.74 21.04 15.74
C SER A 414 12.14 20.30 14.54
N GLU A 415 11.66 19.09 14.79
CA GLU A 415 11.09 18.21 13.77
C GLU A 415 9.63 17.92 14.10
N LYS A 416 8.74 18.02 13.11
CA LYS A 416 7.35 17.61 13.23
C LYS A 416 6.98 16.65 12.11
N LYS A 417 6.40 15.52 12.47
CA LYS A 417 5.85 14.53 11.54
C LYS A 417 4.33 14.53 11.69
N GLU A 418 3.67 14.95 10.65
CA GLU A 418 2.22 15.03 10.52
C GLU A 418 1.95 14.89 9.04
N ALA A 419 0.88 14.25 8.58
CA ALA A 419 0.64 14.20 7.14
C ALA A 419 1.05 12.93 6.39
N GLY A 420 1.98 12.14 6.96
CA GLY A 420 3.04 11.52 6.13
C GLY A 420 4.04 12.54 5.57
N LYS A 421 4.05 13.76 6.13
CA LYS A 421 4.94 14.86 5.77
C LYS A 421 5.96 15.07 6.89
N PHE A 422 7.14 15.55 6.51
CA PHE A 422 8.22 15.87 7.43
C PHE A 422 8.45 17.36 7.40
N PHE A 423 8.27 18.01 8.55
CA PHE A 423 8.48 19.44 8.74
C PHE A 423 9.70 19.66 9.62
N ILE A 424 10.50 20.65 9.25
CA ILE A 424 11.67 21.07 10.00
C ILE A 424 11.54 22.57 10.24
N THR A 425 11.73 23.00 11.47
CA THR A 425 11.83 24.42 11.84
C THR A 425 13.22 24.67 12.41
N PHE A 426 13.92 25.66 11.88
CA PHE A 426 15.22 26.12 12.39
C PHE A 426 15.05 27.46 13.11
N SER A 427 15.68 27.61 14.26
CA SER A 427 15.59 28.83 15.08
C SER A 427 16.95 29.21 15.66
N THR A 428 17.18 30.52 15.86
CA THR A 428 18.38 31.07 16.51
C THR A 428 17.99 32.17 17.51
N THR A 429 18.89 32.44 18.47
CA THR A 429 18.75 33.58 19.39
C THR A 429 19.67 34.76 19.01
N GLU A 430 20.45 34.57 17.95
CA GLU A 430 21.38 35.58 17.47
C GLU A 430 20.63 36.67 16.70
N LYS A 431 21.14 37.89 16.75
CA LYS A 431 20.57 39.04 16.03
C LYS A 431 21.05 39.17 14.59
N GLU A 432 22.10 38.43 14.24
CA GLU A 432 22.72 38.45 12.91
C GLU A 432 22.29 37.20 12.14
N PRO A 433 22.21 37.25 10.79
CA PRO A 433 21.92 36.07 9.98
C PRO A 433 22.88 34.92 10.25
N GLN A 434 22.36 33.68 10.24
CA GLN A 434 23.14 32.48 10.54
C GLN A 434 23.21 31.56 9.32
N ASP A 435 24.39 31.44 8.73
CA ASP A 435 24.70 30.39 7.75
C ASP A 435 24.97 29.05 8.46
N PHE A 436 24.46 27.96 7.91
CA PHE A 436 24.69 26.61 8.43
C PHE A 436 24.51 25.53 7.36
N GLU A 437 25.02 24.34 7.67
CA GLU A 437 24.78 23.13 6.91
C GLU A 437 24.10 22.11 7.81
N PHE A 438 23.25 21.25 7.25
CA PHE A 438 22.68 20.11 7.94
C PHE A 438 22.52 18.92 6.99
N SER A 439 22.40 17.72 7.54
CA SER A 439 22.12 16.49 6.80
C SER A 439 20.69 16.06 7.02
N ILE A 440 19.94 15.87 5.95
CA ILE A 440 18.69 15.12 6.00
C ILE A 440 19.03 13.64 5.89
N VAL A 441 18.61 12.88 6.88
CA VAL A 441 18.90 11.44 7.00
C VAL A 441 17.62 10.66 6.75
N TYR A 442 17.66 9.81 5.73
CA TYR A 442 16.71 8.73 5.58
C TYR A 442 17.30 7.48 6.23
N ASN A 443 16.56 6.87 7.14
CA ASN A 443 16.92 5.64 7.82
C ASN A 443 15.68 4.75 7.98
N ASN A 444 15.63 3.69 7.18
CA ASN A 444 14.60 2.66 7.28
C ASN A 444 15.29 1.36 7.70
N GLN A 445 14.72 0.62 8.64
CA GLN A 445 15.32 -0.63 9.12
C GLN A 445 15.35 -1.76 8.06
N PHE A 446 14.50 -1.65 7.04
CA PHE A 446 14.37 -2.63 5.96
C PHE A 446 15.16 -2.25 4.71
N PHE A 447 15.64 -1.00 4.62
CA PHE A 447 16.37 -0.46 3.47
C PHE A 447 17.64 0.27 3.94
N ASP A 448 18.46 0.74 3.01
CA ASP A 448 19.71 1.40 3.38
C ASP A 448 19.52 2.80 3.98
N LYS A 449 20.43 3.14 4.90
CA LYS A 449 20.58 4.50 5.43
C LYS A 449 21.24 5.39 4.38
N THR A 450 20.74 6.61 4.24
CA THR A 450 21.34 7.64 3.38
C THR A 450 21.25 8.98 4.06
N GLU A 451 22.22 9.83 3.77
CA GLU A 451 22.18 11.25 4.12
C GLU A 451 22.41 12.13 2.90
N LYS A 452 21.80 13.33 2.91
CA LYS A 452 22.12 14.40 1.97
C LYS A 452 22.32 15.71 2.71
N LYS A 453 23.47 16.34 2.45
CA LYS A 453 23.82 17.65 3.01
C LYS A 453 23.07 18.76 2.28
N VAL A 454 22.62 19.73 3.06
CA VAL A 454 21.90 20.93 2.62
C VAL A 454 22.55 22.14 3.28
N SER A 455 22.87 23.16 2.49
CA SER A 455 23.27 24.47 2.99
C SER A 455 22.03 25.34 3.13
N ALA A 456 21.92 26.05 4.25
CA ALA A 456 20.81 26.93 4.55
C ALA A 456 21.31 28.20 5.25
N LYS A 457 20.48 29.25 5.19
CA LYS A 457 20.70 30.51 5.86
C LYS A 457 19.43 30.88 6.61
N LEU A 458 19.56 31.14 7.90
CA LEU A 458 18.49 31.70 8.72
C LEU A 458 18.67 33.22 8.70
N GLU A 459 17.80 33.90 7.96
CA GLU A 459 17.69 35.36 8.06
C GLU A 459 17.06 35.68 9.42
N VAL A 460 17.67 36.62 10.14
CA VAL A 460 17.06 37.22 11.31
C VAL A 460 16.44 38.49 10.77
N GLU A 461 15.11 38.59 10.75
CA GLU A 461 14.47 39.87 10.44
C GLU A 461 15.10 40.92 11.37
N GLU A 462 15.66 41.98 10.77
CA GLU A 462 15.83 43.21 11.52
C GLU A 462 14.47 43.48 12.15
N GLU A 463 14.47 43.75 13.46
CA GLU A 463 13.34 44.31 14.17
C GLU A 463 12.89 45.52 13.34
N ILE A 464 11.93 45.33 12.42
CA ILE A 464 11.32 46.42 11.69
C ILE A 464 10.74 47.24 12.81
N VAL A 465 11.31 48.42 12.99
CA VAL A 465 10.94 49.37 14.01
C VAL A 465 9.42 49.52 13.92
N GLY A 466 8.69 48.89 14.85
CA GLY A 466 7.24 48.97 14.93
C GLY A 466 6.82 50.44 14.80
N CYS A 467 5.70 50.69 14.11
CA CYS A 467 5.29 51.99 13.57
C CYS A 467 5.70 53.18 14.46
N GLU A 468 6.90 53.75 14.28
CA GLU A 468 7.63 54.64 15.21
C GLU A 468 6.75 55.43 16.20
N GLY A 469 6.29 54.80 17.30
CA GLY A 469 5.50 55.42 18.38
C GLY A 469 4.31 56.31 17.98
N ALA A 470 3.86 56.29 16.72
CA ALA A 470 2.86 57.21 16.20
C ALA A 470 1.51 56.50 16.11
N GLU A 471 0.64 56.74 17.09
CA GLU A 471 -0.74 56.23 17.10
C GLU A 471 -1.60 56.90 16.01
N ILE A 472 -1.19 58.08 15.52
CA ILE A 472 -1.91 58.87 14.52
C ILE A 472 -0.97 59.45 13.45
N PHE A 473 -1.47 59.54 12.22
CA PHE A 473 -0.90 60.25 11.08
C PHE A 473 -1.83 61.40 10.69
N ILE A 474 -1.29 62.61 10.58
CA ILE A 474 -2.03 63.77 10.07
C ILE A 474 -1.55 64.02 8.63
N ASP A 475 -2.43 63.81 7.66
CA ASP A 475 -2.11 64.00 6.25
C ASP A 475 -1.81 65.48 5.97
N PRO A 476 -0.58 65.85 5.59
CA PRO A 476 -0.22 67.26 5.38
C PRO A 476 -0.93 67.87 4.17
N ARG A 477 -1.53 67.05 3.29
CA ARG A 477 -2.18 67.50 2.07
C ARG A 477 -3.58 68.07 2.33
N ASP A 478 -4.29 67.58 3.34
CA ASP A 478 -5.67 68.00 3.64
C ASP A 478 -6.03 68.10 5.14
N GLY A 479 -5.12 67.71 6.04
CA GLY A 479 -5.31 67.74 7.49
C GLY A 479 -6.13 66.57 8.04
N THR A 480 -6.47 65.57 7.22
CA THR A 480 -7.19 64.38 7.68
C THR A 480 -6.33 63.58 8.65
N VAL A 481 -6.91 63.14 9.76
CA VAL A 481 -6.23 62.33 10.77
C VAL A 481 -6.59 60.86 10.54
N TYR A 482 -5.58 60.02 10.42
CA TYR A 482 -5.68 58.56 10.31
C TYR A 482 -5.00 57.92 11.50
N ASN A 483 -5.61 56.93 12.15
CA ASN A 483 -4.91 56.13 13.15
C ASN A 483 -3.97 55.15 12.42
N ILE A 484 -2.80 54.87 13.00
CA ILE A 484 -1.88 53.86 12.48
C ILE A 484 -2.03 52.61 13.34
N ILE A 485 -2.16 51.46 12.68
CA ILE A 485 -2.20 50.15 13.31
C ILE A 485 -1.08 49.27 12.75
N GLU A 486 -0.50 48.47 13.64
CA GLU A 486 0.51 47.48 13.31
C GLU A 486 -0.16 46.12 13.19
N ILE A 487 0.00 45.45 12.05
CA ILE A 487 -0.51 44.11 11.78
C ILE A 487 0.65 43.28 11.24
N GLY A 488 1.14 42.34 12.03
CA GLY A 488 2.39 41.65 11.74
C GLY A 488 3.54 42.65 11.67
N SER A 489 4.25 42.67 10.55
CA SER A 489 5.35 43.61 10.27
C SER A 489 4.92 44.85 9.47
N GLN A 490 3.61 45.04 9.25
CA GLN A 490 3.08 46.08 8.38
C GLN A 490 2.34 47.17 9.16
N CYS A 491 2.59 48.44 8.78
CA CYS A 491 1.88 49.60 9.32
C CYS A 491 0.77 50.05 8.36
N TRP A 492 -0.47 50.04 8.83
CA TRP A 492 -1.67 50.36 8.06
C TRP A 492 -2.39 51.58 8.61
N PHE A 493 -3.09 52.32 7.75
CA PHE A 493 -4.17 53.19 8.23
C PHE A 493 -5.33 52.35 8.78
N ALA A 494 -5.89 52.75 9.92
CA ALA A 494 -7.06 52.11 10.50
C ALA A 494 -8.36 52.48 9.75
N GLU A 495 -8.40 53.68 9.18
CA GLU A 495 -9.51 54.19 8.39
C GLU A 495 -9.28 53.99 6.89
N ASN A 496 -10.38 53.97 6.13
CA ASN A 496 -10.29 54.09 4.68
C ASN A 496 -9.90 55.52 4.29
N LEU A 497 -9.17 55.65 3.20
CA LEU A 497 -8.70 56.93 2.66
C LEU A 497 -9.89 57.86 2.36
N ASN A 498 -9.75 59.13 2.75
CA ASN A 498 -10.73 60.19 2.49
C ASN A 498 -10.12 61.39 1.75
N PHE A 499 -8.97 61.19 1.10
CA PHE A 499 -8.27 62.21 0.33
C PHE A 499 -8.90 62.42 -1.06
N SER A 500 -9.19 63.65 -1.49
CA SER A 500 -9.65 63.90 -2.87
C SER A 500 -8.55 64.40 -3.80
N GLY A 501 -7.56 65.14 -3.30
CA GLY A 501 -6.60 65.85 -4.15
C GLY A 501 -7.29 66.64 -5.28
N ASP A 502 -6.71 66.57 -6.48
CA ASP A 502 -7.26 67.14 -7.71
C ASP A 502 -8.21 66.17 -8.47
N ILE A 503 -8.56 65.04 -7.85
CA ILE A 503 -9.43 64.03 -8.45
C ILE A 503 -10.89 64.52 -8.33
N PRO A 504 -11.68 64.57 -9.43
CA PRO A 504 -13.04 65.06 -9.39
C PRO A 504 -14.01 64.09 -8.68
N GLU A 505 -14.95 64.66 -7.93
CA GLU A 505 -16.15 63.92 -7.50
C GLU A 505 -17.10 63.72 -8.69
N VAL A 506 -17.51 62.48 -8.95
CA VAL A 506 -18.47 62.17 -10.02
C VAL A 506 -19.64 61.44 -9.42
N GLN A 507 -20.77 62.13 -9.22
CA GLN A 507 -21.95 61.53 -8.58
C GLN A 507 -22.88 60.84 -9.58
N ASP A 508 -23.04 61.40 -10.78
CA ASP A 508 -23.93 60.89 -11.80
C ASP A 508 -23.53 59.49 -12.28
N GLY A 509 -24.50 58.56 -12.28
CA GLY A 509 -24.26 57.16 -12.64
C GLY A 509 -23.88 56.98 -14.11
N ASP A 510 -24.50 57.75 -15.00
CA ASP A 510 -24.24 57.67 -16.44
C ASP A 510 -22.84 58.19 -16.78
N ALA A 511 -22.46 59.32 -16.16
CA ALA A 511 -21.11 59.87 -16.26
C ALA A 511 -20.06 58.89 -15.74
N TRP A 512 -20.30 58.26 -14.57
CA TRP A 512 -19.36 57.31 -13.96
C TRP A 512 -19.03 56.13 -14.87
N ARG A 513 -20.04 55.55 -15.54
CA ARG A 513 -19.86 54.44 -16.49
C ARG A 513 -18.99 54.80 -17.69
N GLY A 514 -18.95 56.09 -18.06
CA GLY A 514 -18.16 56.60 -19.17
C GLY A 514 -16.73 56.98 -18.81
N LEU A 515 -16.32 56.86 -17.54
CA LEU A 515 -15.02 57.35 -17.10
C LEU A 515 -13.85 56.52 -17.65
N SER A 516 -12.84 57.25 -18.10
CA SER A 516 -11.50 56.75 -18.40
C SER A 516 -10.42 57.55 -17.65
N THR A 517 -10.83 58.30 -16.62
CA THR A 517 -10.00 59.21 -15.83
C THR A 517 -10.23 58.97 -14.35
N PRO A 518 -9.30 59.40 -13.47
CA PRO A 518 -9.49 59.36 -12.02
C PRO A 518 -10.83 60.00 -11.60
N ALA A 519 -11.53 59.34 -10.68
CA ALA A 519 -12.72 59.88 -10.03
C ALA A 519 -12.93 59.26 -8.65
N TRP A 520 -13.64 59.97 -7.79
CA TRP A 520 -14.14 59.45 -6.53
C TRP A 520 -15.63 59.80 -6.32
N CYS A 521 -16.27 59.12 -5.38
CA CYS A 521 -17.59 59.47 -4.87
C CYS A 521 -17.76 58.97 -3.42
N HIS A 522 -18.73 59.51 -2.71
CA HIS A 522 -19.23 58.88 -1.49
C HIS A 522 -20.23 57.78 -1.82
N TYR A 523 -20.37 56.79 -0.93
CA TYR A 523 -21.42 55.80 -1.07
C TYR A 523 -22.81 56.48 -1.11
N GLU A 524 -23.64 56.07 -2.07
CA GLU A 524 -24.94 56.70 -2.40
C GLU A 524 -24.86 58.20 -2.71
N ASN A 525 -23.66 58.72 -2.98
CA ASN A 525 -23.39 60.16 -3.15
C ASN A 525 -23.80 61.00 -1.93
N ASP A 526 -23.80 60.40 -0.73
CA ASP A 526 -24.10 61.07 0.53
C ASP A 526 -22.80 61.37 1.29
N ALA A 527 -22.49 62.66 1.47
CA ALA A 527 -21.29 63.12 2.17
C ALA A 527 -21.22 62.65 3.63
N SER A 528 -22.35 62.35 4.28
CA SER A 528 -22.36 61.81 5.65
C SER A 528 -21.72 60.42 5.74
N ASN A 529 -21.84 59.61 4.68
CA ASN A 529 -21.16 58.31 4.58
C ASN A 529 -19.64 58.49 4.48
N GLY A 530 -19.16 59.60 3.92
CA GLY A 530 -17.74 59.91 3.81
C GLY A 530 -17.01 60.04 5.15
N VAL A 531 -17.71 60.49 6.19
CA VAL A 531 -17.15 60.65 7.54
C VAL A 531 -16.88 59.30 8.20
N ILE A 532 -17.68 58.28 7.87
CA ILE A 532 -17.64 56.96 8.51
C ILE A 532 -16.83 55.97 7.66
N TYR A 533 -17.05 55.97 6.35
CA TYR A 533 -16.58 54.91 5.44
C TYR A 533 -15.46 55.35 4.49
N GLY A 534 -15.16 56.65 4.44
CA GLY A 534 -14.22 57.23 3.49
C GLY A 534 -14.80 57.41 2.09
N LYS A 535 -13.92 57.52 1.09
CA LYS A 535 -14.29 57.69 -0.32
C LYS A 535 -14.13 56.38 -1.10
N LEU A 536 -14.95 56.24 -2.14
CA LEU A 536 -14.81 55.18 -3.14
C LEU A 536 -14.10 55.76 -4.37
N TYR A 537 -12.98 55.15 -4.73
CA TYR A 537 -12.12 55.56 -5.84
C TYR A 537 -12.25 54.58 -6.99
N ASN A 538 -12.16 55.07 -8.22
CA ASN A 538 -11.96 54.18 -9.36
C ASN A 538 -10.48 53.75 -9.50
N TYR A 539 -10.21 52.70 -10.28
CA TYR A 539 -8.84 52.22 -10.42
C TYR A 539 -7.95 53.24 -11.15
N PHE A 540 -8.50 54.10 -12.00
CA PHE A 540 -7.73 55.18 -12.63
C PHE A 540 -7.14 56.15 -11.58
N ALA A 541 -7.86 56.40 -10.48
CA ALA A 541 -7.32 57.14 -9.34
C ALA A 541 -6.20 56.38 -8.63
N VAL A 542 -6.34 55.07 -8.45
CA VAL A 542 -5.27 54.23 -7.86
C VAL A 542 -4.01 54.22 -8.74
N GLU A 543 -4.18 54.08 -10.05
CA GLU A 543 -3.11 54.05 -11.05
C GLU A 543 -2.37 55.39 -11.19
N SER A 544 -2.95 56.50 -10.73
CA SER A 544 -2.26 57.80 -10.71
C SER A 544 -1.07 57.82 -9.74
N GLY A 545 -1.10 57.00 -8.68
CA GLY A 545 -0.09 56.99 -7.62
C GLY A 545 -0.27 58.09 -6.56
N ASP A 546 -1.23 59.01 -6.72
CA ASP A 546 -1.33 60.22 -5.89
C ASP A 546 -2.28 60.10 -4.67
N LEU A 547 -2.86 58.92 -4.44
CA LEU A 547 -3.88 58.73 -3.40
C LEU A 547 -3.29 58.76 -1.98
N CYS A 548 -2.23 58.00 -1.73
CA CYS A 548 -1.60 57.93 -0.42
C CYS A 548 -0.53 59.02 -0.26
N PRO A 549 -0.31 59.53 0.96
CA PRO A 549 0.69 60.55 1.23
C PRO A 549 2.11 60.00 1.08
N GLU A 550 3.12 60.88 0.98
CA GLU A 550 4.53 60.46 0.88
C GLU A 550 4.92 59.52 2.04
N GLY A 551 5.63 58.43 1.73
CA GLY A 551 5.96 57.36 2.68
C GLY A 551 4.84 56.33 2.89
N TRP A 552 3.75 56.44 2.14
CA TRP A 552 2.62 55.51 2.15
C TRP A 552 2.12 55.25 0.74
N HIS A 553 1.59 54.05 0.51
CA HIS A 553 1.02 53.68 -0.79
C HIS A 553 -0.24 52.83 -0.64
N VAL A 554 -0.99 52.67 -1.74
CA VAL A 554 -2.12 51.73 -1.78
C VAL A 554 -1.53 50.32 -1.90
N PRO A 555 -1.88 49.36 -1.02
CA PRO A 555 -1.19 48.09 -0.89
C PRO A 555 -1.16 47.29 -2.18
N THR A 556 -0.08 46.53 -2.35
CA THR A 556 0.08 45.57 -3.43
C THR A 556 -0.61 44.24 -3.14
N ASP A 557 -0.77 43.40 -4.16
CA ASP A 557 -1.30 42.04 -3.98
C ASP A 557 -0.43 41.21 -3.00
N GLN A 558 0.89 41.42 -3.02
CA GLN A 558 1.85 40.75 -2.15
C GLN A 558 1.70 41.21 -0.69
N GLU A 559 1.56 42.51 -0.45
CA GLU A 559 1.40 43.04 0.90
C GLU A 559 0.07 42.62 1.53
N TRP A 560 -0.98 42.52 0.74
CA TRP A 560 -2.21 41.88 1.19
C TRP A 560 -2.02 40.39 1.52
N GLY A 561 -1.12 39.69 0.81
CA GLY A 561 -0.72 38.32 1.12
C GLY A 561 -0.10 38.22 2.51
N ILE A 562 0.89 39.06 2.80
CA ILE A 562 1.56 39.14 4.11
C ILE A 562 0.55 39.33 5.25
N LEU A 563 -0.37 40.30 5.11
CA LEU A 563 -1.45 40.49 6.10
C LEU A 563 -2.33 39.25 6.24
N THR A 564 -2.69 38.62 5.12
CA THR A 564 -3.56 37.43 5.12
C THR A 564 -2.92 36.26 5.85
N ASP A 565 -1.64 36.03 5.60
CA ASP A 565 -0.88 34.92 6.16
C ASP A 565 -0.63 35.12 7.66
N TYR A 566 -0.26 36.35 8.06
CA TYR A 566 -0.15 36.73 9.47
C TYR A 566 -1.44 36.46 10.26
N LEU A 567 -2.60 36.68 9.64
CA LEU A 567 -3.90 36.45 10.28
C LEU A 567 -4.33 34.97 10.31
N GLY A 568 -3.51 34.06 9.78
CA GLY A 568 -3.74 32.62 9.77
C GLY A 568 -4.46 32.12 8.51
N GLY A 569 -4.38 32.88 7.42
CA GLY A 569 -4.85 32.49 6.10
C GLY A 569 -6.24 32.99 5.73
N ARG A 570 -6.54 32.90 4.43
CA ARG A 570 -7.71 33.51 3.78
C ARG A 570 -9.06 33.14 4.42
N SER A 571 -9.20 31.90 4.90
CA SER A 571 -10.47 31.37 5.44
C SER A 571 -10.91 32.02 6.74
N ILE A 572 -10.01 32.70 7.46
CA ILE A 572 -10.29 33.30 8.77
C ILE A 572 -9.86 34.77 8.85
N ALA A 573 -8.98 35.23 7.95
CA ALA A 573 -8.47 36.59 7.96
C ALA A 573 -9.59 37.64 7.86
N GLY A 574 -10.64 37.38 7.06
CA GLY A 574 -11.75 38.31 6.90
C GLY A 574 -12.50 38.58 8.22
N GLY A 575 -12.78 37.54 9.00
CA GLY A 575 -13.40 37.64 10.33
C GLY A 575 -12.54 38.45 11.32
N LYS A 576 -11.22 38.20 11.32
CA LYS A 576 -10.28 38.95 12.17
C LYS A 576 -10.13 40.42 11.78
N MET A 577 -10.35 40.75 10.50
CA MET A 577 -10.28 42.13 9.98
C MET A 577 -11.56 42.94 10.21
N LYS A 578 -12.73 42.29 10.20
CA LYS A 578 -14.02 42.96 10.35
C LYS A 578 -14.17 43.62 11.71
N SER A 579 -14.70 44.84 11.72
CA SER A 579 -15.24 45.44 12.94
C SER A 579 -16.35 44.55 13.55
N VAL A 580 -16.44 44.55 14.88
CA VAL A 580 -17.40 43.71 15.61
C VAL A 580 -18.87 44.19 15.49
N SER A 581 -19.11 45.33 14.86
CA SER A 581 -20.44 45.94 14.72
C SER A 581 -20.55 46.76 13.43
N GLY A 582 -21.78 47.08 13.01
CA GLY A 582 -22.06 47.86 11.79
C GLY A 582 -22.30 47.01 10.53
N TRP A 583 -22.11 45.70 10.63
CA TRP A 583 -22.46 44.72 9.61
C TRP A 583 -23.90 44.23 9.77
N GLU A 584 -24.53 43.84 8.66
CA GLU A 584 -25.79 43.10 8.72
C GLU A 584 -25.57 41.71 9.35
N GLU A 585 -26.62 41.17 9.98
CA GLU A 585 -26.61 39.80 10.47
C GLU A 585 -26.38 38.83 9.30
N PRO A 586 -25.50 37.82 9.45
CA PRO A 586 -25.04 37.25 10.72
C PRO A 586 -23.73 37.84 11.29
N ASN A 587 -23.11 38.83 10.63
CA ASN A 587 -21.75 39.32 10.91
C ASN A 587 -20.76 38.20 11.31
N ARG A 588 -20.73 37.13 10.51
CA ARG A 588 -20.13 35.86 10.90
C ARG A 588 -18.65 36.02 11.21
N GLU A 589 -18.24 35.51 12.37
CA GLU A 589 -16.82 35.40 12.80
C GLU A 589 -16.07 36.74 12.89
N ALA A 590 -16.78 37.87 12.95
CA ALA A 590 -16.17 39.18 13.12
C ALA A 590 -15.63 39.38 14.55
N THR A 591 -14.31 39.39 14.70
CA THR A 591 -13.64 39.54 16.00
C THR A 591 -12.85 40.84 16.14
N ASN A 592 -12.48 41.45 15.01
CA ASN A 592 -11.56 42.59 14.95
C ASN A 592 -10.21 42.37 15.67
N GLU A 593 -9.77 41.12 15.82
CA GLU A 593 -8.53 40.78 16.53
C GLU A 593 -7.29 41.43 15.91
N SER A 594 -7.32 41.75 14.61
CA SER A 594 -6.20 42.42 13.95
C SER A 594 -6.15 43.93 14.17
N GLY A 595 -7.20 44.54 14.73
CA GLY A 595 -7.33 45.99 14.80
C GLY A 595 -7.63 46.67 13.45
N PHE A 596 -7.67 45.93 12.34
CA PHE A 596 -7.93 46.46 11.00
C PHE A 596 -9.26 47.23 10.92
N THR A 597 -10.25 46.84 11.71
CA THR A 597 -11.53 47.56 11.88
C THR A 597 -12.21 47.85 10.55
N ALA A 598 -12.33 46.82 9.71
CA ALA A 598 -13.03 46.94 8.44
C ALA A 598 -14.51 47.29 8.67
N LEU A 599 -14.95 48.38 8.06
CA LEU A 599 -16.34 48.82 8.02
C LEU A 599 -16.98 48.44 6.68
N PRO A 600 -18.28 48.09 6.64
CA PRO A 600 -18.99 47.68 5.43
C PRO A 600 -19.35 48.88 4.53
N ALA A 601 -18.34 49.48 3.93
CA ALA A 601 -18.41 50.67 3.08
C ALA A 601 -19.05 50.43 1.70
N SER A 602 -19.38 49.18 1.37
CA SER A 602 -19.91 48.76 0.09
C SER A 602 -18.98 49.15 -1.09
N SER A 603 -19.56 49.38 -2.27
CA SER A 603 -18.85 49.70 -3.50
C SER A 603 -19.77 50.40 -4.51
N ARG A 604 -19.15 50.97 -5.55
CA ARG A 604 -19.84 51.44 -6.73
C ARG A 604 -19.55 50.55 -7.93
N ASN A 605 -20.58 50.20 -8.69
CA ASN A 605 -20.42 49.38 -9.88
C ASN A 605 -20.03 50.24 -11.10
N GLY A 606 -18.94 49.88 -11.76
CA GLY A 606 -18.43 50.60 -12.94
C GLY A 606 -19.15 50.32 -14.26
N VAL A 607 -19.98 49.27 -14.31
CA VAL A 607 -20.77 48.88 -15.50
C VAL A 607 -22.13 49.55 -15.50
N TRP A 608 -22.77 49.67 -14.34
CA TRP A 608 -24.11 50.26 -14.19
C TRP A 608 -24.09 51.64 -13.54
N GLY A 609 -22.98 52.07 -12.92
CA GLY A 609 -22.82 53.38 -12.29
C GLY A 609 -23.57 53.54 -10.97
N ASN A 610 -24.25 52.48 -10.52
CA ASN A 610 -25.06 52.42 -9.30
C ASN A 610 -24.29 51.80 -8.12
N PHE A 611 -24.96 51.74 -6.97
CA PHE A 611 -24.47 51.11 -5.75
C PHE A 611 -25.21 49.77 -5.57
N PRO A 612 -24.60 48.63 -5.94
CA PRO A 612 -25.32 47.36 -6.04
C PRO A 612 -25.57 46.67 -4.69
N VAL A 613 -24.81 47.06 -3.66
CA VAL A 613 -24.80 46.41 -2.34
C VAL A 613 -25.11 47.48 -1.29
N PRO A 614 -26.02 47.23 -0.33
CA PRO A 614 -26.29 48.16 0.77
C PRO A 614 -25.06 48.29 1.69
N ILE A 615 -24.91 49.43 2.38
CA ILE A 615 -24.04 49.50 3.57
C ILE A 615 -24.45 48.39 4.54
N GLY A 616 -23.47 47.80 5.21
CA GLY A 616 -23.68 46.71 6.17
C GLY A 616 -23.34 45.32 5.62
N PHE A 617 -23.41 45.13 4.30
CA PHE A 617 -23.23 43.79 3.72
C PHE A 617 -21.78 43.46 3.35
N GLY A 618 -21.05 44.41 2.78
CA GLY A 618 -19.73 44.14 2.18
C GLY A 618 -18.85 45.36 2.11
N THR A 619 -17.56 45.16 1.91
CA THR A 619 -16.62 46.20 1.51
C THR A 619 -15.52 45.61 0.65
N THR A 620 -14.89 46.44 -0.17
CA THR A 620 -13.80 46.02 -1.05
C THR A 620 -12.75 47.12 -1.11
N TRP A 621 -11.48 46.72 -1.13
CA TRP A 621 -10.32 47.59 -1.30
C TRP A 621 -9.55 47.24 -2.56
N TRP A 622 -8.95 48.27 -3.16
CA TRP A 622 -8.02 48.13 -4.27
C TRP A 622 -6.66 47.57 -3.86
N ALA A 623 -6.00 46.92 -4.82
CA ALA A 623 -4.56 46.63 -4.77
C ALA A 623 -3.82 47.31 -5.94
N THR A 624 -2.62 47.84 -5.70
CA THR A 624 -1.71 48.30 -6.76
C THR A 624 -0.90 47.08 -7.27
N ASN A 625 -0.70 46.93 -8.57
CA ASN A 625 -0.02 45.76 -9.16
C ASN A 625 -0.77 44.40 -8.97
N PRO A 626 -1.90 44.21 -9.66
CA PRO A 626 -2.90 43.19 -9.36
C PRO A 626 -2.63 41.79 -9.93
N SER A 627 -1.38 41.32 -10.00
CA SER A 627 -1.09 40.02 -10.59
C SER A 627 -1.02 38.93 -9.50
N PRO A 628 -2.04 38.06 -9.32
CA PRO A 628 -3.28 37.90 -10.11
C PRO A 628 -4.54 38.58 -9.55
N ASN A 629 -4.51 39.23 -8.38
CA ASN A 629 -5.70 39.79 -7.75
C ASN A 629 -5.67 41.33 -7.64
N TRP A 630 -6.73 41.99 -8.13
CA TRP A 630 -6.89 43.45 -8.11
C TRP A 630 -7.63 44.02 -6.90
N GLY A 631 -8.18 43.18 -6.03
CA GLY A 631 -8.84 43.67 -4.83
C GLY A 631 -9.03 42.63 -3.73
N ARG A 632 -9.28 43.14 -2.53
CA ARG A 632 -9.64 42.37 -1.32
C ARG A 632 -11.01 42.78 -0.83
N GLY A 633 -11.83 41.84 -0.41
CA GLY A 633 -13.14 42.17 0.17
C GLY A 633 -13.50 41.30 1.35
N VAL A 634 -14.41 41.78 2.18
CA VAL A 634 -15.02 41.02 3.27
C VAL A 634 -16.52 41.29 3.25
N ASN A 635 -17.33 40.34 3.74
CA ASN A 635 -18.79 40.49 3.82
C ASN A 635 -19.35 39.98 5.16
N SER A 636 -20.64 40.25 5.39
CA SER A 636 -21.37 39.87 6.59
C SER A 636 -21.55 38.35 6.75
N ASP A 637 -21.66 37.62 5.64
CA ASP A 637 -22.06 36.21 5.64
C ASP A 637 -20.94 35.23 6.03
N PHE A 638 -19.68 35.62 5.83
CA PHE A 638 -18.52 34.74 5.96
C PHE A 638 -17.34 35.37 6.72
N GLY A 639 -16.47 34.51 7.26
CA GLY A 639 -15.18 34.89 7.88
C GLY A 639 -14.02 34.99 6.89
N ASP A 640 -14.25 34.65 5.61
CA ASP A 640 -13.22 34.66 4.58
C ASP A 640 -12.83 36.08 4.12
N LEU A 641 -11.57 36.24 3.74
CA LEU A 641 -11.11 37.36 2.92
C LEU A 641 -11.27 37.01 1.43
N TYR A 642 -12.06 37.75 0.67
CA TYR A 642 -12.29 37.53 -0.75
C TYR A 642 -11.19 38.12 -1.61
N LEU A 643 -10.74 37.34 -2.60
CA LEU A 643 -9.85 37.79 -3.66
C LEU A 643 -10.68 38.11 -4.90
N TYR A 644 -10.47 39.28 -5.46
CA TYR A 644 -11.00 39.66 -6.76
C TYR A 644 -9.89 39.56 -7.82
N PHE A 645 -10.07 38.69 -8.81
CA PHE A 645 -9.07 38.36 -9.82
C PHE A 645 -9.66 38.37 -11.23
N GLY A 646 -8.79 38.37 -12.25
CA GLY A 646 -9.18 38.39 -13.66
C GLY A 646 -8.81 39.69 -14.38
N ASP A 647 -9.34 39.89 -15.59
CA ASP A 647 -9.01 41.05 -16.42
C ASP A 647 -9.54 42.35 -15.81
N LEU A 648 -8.64 43.09 -15.16
CA LEU A 648 -8.90 44.38 -14.54
C LEU A 648 -9.48 45.41 -15.51
N SER A 649 -9.23 45.30 -16.82
CA SER A 649 -9.71 46.28 -17.81
C SER A 649 -11.24 46.49 -17.74
N ASN A 650 -11.99 45.45 -17.35
CA ASN A 650 -13.44 45.50 -17.20
C ASN A 650 -13.90 46.10 -15.86
N PHE A 651 -13.00 46.20 -14.89
CA PHE A 651 -13.29 46.61 -13.51
C PHE A 651 -12.64 47.93 -13.12
N LYS A 652 -11.81 48.55 -13.97
CA LYS A 652 -11.16 49.84 -13.69
C LYS A 652 -12.13 50.96 -13.29
N ARG A 653 -13.40 50.86 -13.72
CA ARG A 653 -14.46 51.81 -13.39
C ARG A 653 -15.21 51.49 -12.09
N ASN A 654 -15.00 50.36 -11.43
CA ASN A 654 -15.61 50.15 -10.11
C ASN A 654 -15.12 51.22 -9.13
N GLY A 655 -15.94 51.55 -8.13
CA GLY A 655 -15.54 52.38 -7.02
C GLY A 655 -15.33 51.52 -5.79
N PHE A 656 -14.08 51.37 -5.34
CA PHE A 656 -13.75 50.65 -4.11
C PHE A 656 -12.99 51.55 -3.15
N SER A 657 -12.95 51.14 -1.88
CA SER A 657 -12.19 51.86 -0.87
C SER A 657 -10.69 51.73 -1.16
N CYS A 658 -9.92 52.71 -0.68
CA CYS A 658 -8.47 52.59 -0.57
C CYS A 658 -8.10 52.69 0.90
N ARG A 659 -7.00 52.05 1.27
CA ARG A 659 -6.37 52.17 2.57
C ARG A 659 -4.87 52.18 2.34
N CYS A 660 -4.14 53.00 3.06
CA CYS A 660 -2.71 53.14 2.84
C CYS A 660 -1.92 52.23 3.78
N ILE A 661 -0.81 51.70 3.27
CA ILE A 661 0.22 50.97 4.00
C ILE A 661 1.52 51.78 3.91
N LYS A 662 2.34 51.77 4.97
CA LYS A 662 3.60 52.51 5.02
C LYS A 662 4.63 51.85 4.10
N ASP A 663 5.42 52.66 3.39
CA ASP A 663 6.56 52.17 2.60
C ASP A 663 7.58 51.49 3.54
N GLN A 664 8.09 50.32 3.13
CA GLN A 664 9.12 49.56 3.84
C GLN A 664 10.52 49.93 3.36
#